data_AF-A0A2E8CWL3-F1
#
_entry.id   AF-A0A2E8CWL3-F1
#
_cell.length_a   1.000
_cell.length_b   1.000
_cell.length_c   1.000
_cell.angle_alpha   90.00
_cell.angle_beta   90.00
_cell.angle_gamma   90.00
#
_symmetry.space_group_name_H-M   'P 1'
#
loop_
_entity.id
_entity.type
_entity.pdbx_description
1 polymer ?
#
loop_
_entity_poly.entity_id
_entity_poly.type
_entity_poly.pdbx_seq_one_letter_code
_entity_poly.pdbx_strand_id
1 'polypeptide(L)'
;MTKFLRIVLTSFVLVSASLPALGQSQGGGIPAAEITGLDANLEKAEESASAARKKLAIRRVIREAEALIKKHPTAPNRYDAQGVLFRSQQALVSLDNSTKNRKAFLETSKKLAAAPNEYAALRLDADLLLTQAESARKGADSHARADALRPLVGRYRDTDVEPKVIRIAMIMALELGNTKLVNDLRKVVAERFPGNMDLINFQREKLAGQVFGAPFIGNFERSDGTMARFPMDFLGITTAIYCWSKEGDGLEDLKALAADWKKAKVEHNAAGRFQFVSMNMDDLPDAGEGILREHGLDWQALKMLKGQENPIYQTYVKRDTPTIAIVSPNGYVALYQSGGRSNRTYERRLQSMLASQWAQSHNTSFLQSIYSGEFLVMQPDGDFNPAAPPELKAIKQGPISGSIPADELRAIQSCFIEPPLRYSTPQNQVVANYEEANSLCLAAIAAYPKAPDLWIVRNRRITALMGLWKTCGDQKAFAAAVAEAKTAIESGYPKSTDVVAQLCLARQALRAPDAKPKEVIENFVKSVGGIESSGPALIAASLLALDTGGRLLHDQYRQTFLSKYATDPTMWTATTFLLDRYLRYWLYHPPYMAGWTYGRRQGHFLAIGTPEEAQRKFQTELKTLDGKTVKIPESSDGKWTVISFVPTGAGNGYLQRYASFVSARPFQDTNLIVAVLDDDVETAGKLLKEKAAELEKRRQQPDSFPTLLVPGGLQNPIVRKLGMITDEEKPKNNILMLRPDGSIAVALSGLVMGAQKGSVIQNVIEFHDEEMIDKALAKGDLDEAKRLAFAHAPVEQVRPEDAPRNWKPKKLTVPHLRSRAKVYLAMGELKAAQADIQEVYLKVNTAAGYISMRTEELEETEALKATILAALEKEE
;
A
#
# COMPACT_ATOMS: atom_id res chain seq x y z
N MET A 1 -13.56 16.60 -39.77
CA MET A 1 -12.10 16.81 -39.57
C MET A 1 -11.69 18.25 -39.18
N THR A 2 -12.39 19.31 -39.61
CA THR A 2 -11.98 20.72 -39.41
C THR A 2 -12.21 21.31 -38.00
N LYS A 3 -13.23 20.90 -37.25
CA LYS A 3 -13.40 21.27 -35.83
C LYS A 3 -12.39 20.58 -34.91
N PHE A 4 -12.02 19.35 -35.23
CA PHE A 4 -11.17 18.51 -34.37
C PHE A 4 -9.69 18.88 -34.46
N LEU A 5 -9.18 19.21 -35.64
CA LEU A 5 -7.82 19.74 -35.79
C LEU A 5 -7.67 21.10 -35.09
N ARG A 6 -8.74 21.92 -35.07
CA ARG A 6 -8.80 23.14 -34.27
C ARG A 6 -8.70 22.80 -32.79
N ILE A 7 -9.53 21.92 -32.22
CA ILE A 7 -9.46 21.52 -30.80
C ILE A 7 -8.07 21.01 -30.43
N VAL A 8 -7.46 20.15 -31.26
CA VAL A 8 -6.09 19.66 -31.04
C VAL A 8 -5.10 20.83 -31.06
N LEU A 9 -5.15 21.73 -32.04
CA LEU A 9 -4.30 22.92 -32.12
C LEU A 9 -4.54 23.95 -31.00
N THR A 10 -5.78 24.18 -30.54
CA THR A 10 -6.06 25.12 -29.44
C THR A 10 -5.65 24.53 -28.08
N SER A 11 -5.76 23.21 -27.88
CA SER A 11 -5.25 22.55 -26.68
C SER A 11 -3.71 22.54 -26.62
N PHE A 12 -3.04 22.64 -27.78
CA PHE A 12 -1.56 22.70 -27.87
C PHE A 12 -0.96 24.06 -27.49
N VAL A 13 -1.73 25.16 -27.44
CA VAL A 13 -1.21 26.52 -27.15
C VAL A 13 -1.03 26.78 -25.64
N LEU A 14 -1.52 25.91 -24.76
CA LEU A 14 -1.53 26.14 -23.30
C LEU A 14 -0.43 25.43 -22.49
N VAL A 15 0.49 24.66 -23.10
CA VAL A 15 1.45 23.81 -22.34
C VAL A 15 2.86 23.71 -22.96
N SER A 16 3.44 24.84 -23.39
CA SER A 16 4.85 24.91 -23.81
C SER A 16 5.65 25.84 -22.89
N ALA A 17 5.98 25.35 -21.69
CA ALA A 17 7.11 25.88 -20.93
C ALA A 17 8.37 25.13 -21.38
N SER A 18 9.29 25.84 -22.00
CA SER A 18 10.59 25.37 -22.47
C SER A 18 11.46 25.03 -21.28
N LEU A 19 11.79 23.74 -21.10
CA LEU A 19 12.91 23.34 -20.25
C LEU A 19 14.17 23.28 -21.13
N PRO A 20 15.27 23.96 -20.76
CA PRO A 20 16.53 23.84 -21.48
C PRO A 20 17.10 22.43 -21.28
N ALA A 21 17.41 21.76 -22.39
CA ALA A 21 18.08 20.47 -22.38
C ALA A 21 19.52 20.62 -21.85
N LEU A 22 19.80 20.02 -20.69
CA LEU A 22 21.17 19.83 -20.20
C LEU A 22 21.81 18.68 -20.99
N GLY A 23 22.45 19.02 -22.11
CA GLY A 23 23.28 18.09 -22.89
C GLY A 23 24.69 18.00 -22.33
N GLN A 24 25.08 16.83 -21.83
CA GLN A 24 26.48 16.50 -21.53
C GLN A 24 27.33 16.53 -22.81
N SER A 25 28.43 17.29 -22.77
CA SER A 25 29.45 17.29 -23.80
C SER A 25 30.37 16.07 -23.66
N GLN A 26 30.54 15.27 -24.72
CA GLN A 26 31.85 14.80 -25.21
C GLN A 26 31.76 14.26 -26.66
N GLY A 27 32.63 14.80 -27.53
CA GLY A 27 33.17 14.26 -28.79
C GLY A 27 32.26 13.52 -29.78
N GLY A 28 31.83 14.20 -30.86
CA GLY A 28 31.25 13.58 -32.07
C GLY A 28 29.84 14.05 -32.47
N GLY A 29 29.27 15.04 -31.77
CA GLY A 29 27.93 15.58 -32.01
C GLY A 29 27.87 16.82 -32.91
N ILE A 30 26.64 17.21 -33.29
CA ILE A 30 26.35 18.52 -33.90
C ILE A 30 26.80 19.62 -32.93
N PRO A 31 27.49 20.69 -33.37
CA PRO A 31 27.87 21.78 -32.48
C PRO A 31 26.64 22.42 -31.81
N ALA A 32 26.66 22.56 -30.48
CA ALA A 32 25.53 23.12 -29.72
C ALA A 32 25.09 24.50 -30.24
N ALA A 33 26.06 25.35 -30.62
CA ALA A 33 25.80 26.68 -31.18
C ALA A 33 24.98 26.64 -32.49
N GLU A 34 25.12 25.60 -33.31
CA GLU A 34 24.32 25.45 -34.54
C GLU A 34 22.85 25.13 -34.23
N ILE A 35 22.59 24.30 -33.21
CA ILE A 35 21.23 23.97 -32.76
C ILE A 35 20.59 25.20 -32.09
N THR A 36 21.32 25.88 -31.18
CA THR A 36 20.83 27.12 -30.55
C THR A 36 20.57 28.21 -31.58
N GLY A 37 21.39 28.28 -32.65
CA GLY A 37 21.16 29.19 -33.76
C GLY A 37 19.85 28.92 -34.51
N LEU A 38 19.48 27.64 -34.71
CA LEU A 38 18.19 27.28 -35.31
C LEU A 38 17.00 27.72 -34.44
N ASP A 39 17.09 27.55 -33.12
CA ASP A 39 16.04 27.99 -32.20
C ASP A 39 15.88 29.51 -32.20
N ALA A 40 16.98 30.26 -32.11
CA ALA A 40 16.94 31.73 -32.18
C ALA A 40 16.37 32.23 -33.53
N ASN A 41 16.65 31.52 -34.62
CA ASN A 41 16.09 31.84 -35.93
C ASN A 41 14.58 31.54 -36.00
N LEU A 42 14.10 30.49 -35.32
CA LEU A 42 12.68 30.19 -35.21
C LEU A 42 11.94 31.27 -34.40
N GLU A 43 12.46 31.66 -33.24
CA GLU A 43 11.88 32.73 -32.41
C GLU A 43 11.76 34.05 -33.19
N LYS A 44 12.85 34.48 -33.85
CA LYS A 44 12.84 35.67 -34.72
C LYS A 44 11.87 35.56 -35.89
N ALA A 45 11.68 34.35 -36.44
CA ALA A 45 10.73 34.14 -37.52
C ALA A 45 9.27 34.35 -37.05
N GLU A 46 8.97 34.06 -35.79
CA GLU A 46 7.64 34.24 -35.20
C GLU A 46 7.29 35.70 -34.88
N GLU A 47 8.28 36.58 -34.73
CA GLU A 47 8.11 38.01 -34.45
C GLU A 47 7.74 38.86 -35.68
N SER A 48 7.86 38.31 -36.89
CA SER A 48 7.67 39.08 -38.14
C SER A 48 6.24 39.61 -38.32
N ALA A 49 6.07 40.89 -38.64
CA ALA A 49 4.75 41.55 -38.70
C ALA A 49 3.77 41.02 -39.77
N SER A 50 4.24 40.32 -40.82
CA SER A 50 3.36 39.79 -41.88
C SER A 50 3.40 38.27 -42.00
N ALA A 51 2.23 37.65 -42.19
CA ALA A 51 2.10 36.19 -42.28
C ALA A 51 2.91 35.58 -43.44
N ALA A 52 3.07 36.30 -44.56
CA ALA A 52 3.90 35.86 -45.68
C ALA A 52 5.39 35.82 -45.31
N ARG A 53 5.89 36.82 -44.57
CA ARG A 53 7.28 36.86 -44.09
C ARG A 53 7.54 35.78 -43.04
N LYS A 54 6.61 35.56 -42.09
CA LYS A 54 6.68 34.44 -41.13
C LYS A 54 6.84 33.09 -41.84
N LYS A 55 5.98 32.79 -42.83
CA LYS A 55 6.05 31.55 -43.62
C LYS A 55 7.40 31.36 -44.31
N LEU A 56 7.94 32.42 -44.93
CA LEU A 56 9.23 32.33 -45.63
C LEU A 56 10.38 32.08 -44.67
N ALA A 57 10.41 32.79 -43.53
CA ALA A 57 11.43 32.64 -42.50
C ALA A 57 11.38 31.23 -41.86
N ILE A 58 10.20 30.73 -41.51
CA ILE A 58 10.03 29.36 -40.98
C ILE A 58 10.49 28.31 -42.00
N ARG A 59 10.15 28.45 -43.29
CA ARG A 59 10.65 27.56 -44.36
C ARG A 59 12.17 27.61 -44.54
N ARG A 60 12.82 28.70 -44.15
CA ARG A 60 14.28 28.79 -44.14
C ARG A 60 14.85 27.97 -42.97
N VAL A 61 14.31 28.14 -41.76
CA VAL A 61 14.71 27.35 -40.58
C VAL A 61 14.53 25.85 -40.83
N ILE A 62 13.40 25.44 -41.44
CA ILE A 62 13.15 24.04 -41.82
C ILE A 62 14.28 23.49 -42.71
N ARG A 63 14.69 24.23 -43.75
CA ARG A 63 15.76 23.79 -44.67
C ARG A 63 17.12 23.72 -43.99
N GLU A 64 17.42 24.68 -43.11
CA GLU A 64 18.66 24.72 -42.34
C GLU A 64 18.74 23.53 -41.38
N ALA A 65 17.65 23.22 -40.66
CA ALA A 65 17.55 22.06 -39.79
C ALA A 65 17.66 20.73 -40.56
N GLU A 66 16.98 20.59 -41.71
CA GLU A 66 17.08 19.39 -42.55
C GLU A 66 18.50 19.16 -43.07
N ALA A 67 19.18 20.22 -43.51
CA ALA A 67 20.57 20.16 -43.96
C ALA A 67 21.51 19.74 -42.82
N LEU A 68 21.28 20.28 -41.62
CA LEU A 68 22.07 19.98 -40.43
C LEU A 68 21.94 18.52 -40.01
N ILE A 69 20.71 18.00 -39.95
CA ILE A 69 20.44 16.59 -39.64
C ILE A 69 21.06 15.66 -40.70
N LYS A 70 20.99 16.04 -41.98
CA LYS A 70 21.57 15.25 -43.08
C LYS A 70 23.10 15.19 -43.01
N LYS A 71 23.75 16.27 -42.58
CA LYS A 71 25.21 16.34 -42.40
C LYS A 71 25.70 15.47 -41.25
N HIS A 72 24.85 15.23 -40.25
CA HIS A 72 25.19 14.51 -39.02
C HIS A 72 24.20 13.35 -38.72
N PRO A 73 24.08 12.34 -39.62
CA PRO A 73 23.01 11.34 -39.55
C PRO A 73 23.13 10.39 -38.34
N THR A 74 24.34 10.19 -37.81
CA THR A 74 24.62 9.29 -36.68
C THR A 74 24.86 10.03 -35.36
N ALA A 75 24.89 11.37 -35.37
CA ALA A 75 25.16 12.16 -34.16
C ALA A 75 24.07 11.91 -33.10
N PRO A 76 24.42 11.61 -31.84
CA PRO A 76 23.43 11.36 -30.78
C PRO A 76 22.48 12.55 -30.56
N ASN A 77 22.99 13.78 -30.64
CA ASN A 77 22.24 15.03 -30.46
C ASN A 77 21.52 15.53 -31.74
N ARG A 78 21.44 14.72 -32.80
CA ARG A 78 20.61 15.06 -33.99
C ARG A 78 19.13 15.21 -33.65
N TYR A 79 18.67 14.58 -32.57
CA TYR A 79 17.30 14.64 -32.11
C TYR A 79 16.92 16.04 -31.59
N ASP A 80 17.88 16.82 -31.07
CA ASP A 80 17.66 18.22 -30.71
C ASP A 80 17.32 19.05 -31.95
N ALA A 81 18.10 18.91 -33.03
CA ALA A 81 17.81 19.54 -34.32
C ALA A 81 16.47 19.05 -34.92
N GLN A 82 16.12 17.77 -34.73
CA GLN A 82 14.80 17.26 -35.10
C GLN A 82 13.66 17.89 -34.28
N GLY A 83 13.91 18.20 -33.01
CA GLY A 83 12.97 18.94 -32.16
C GLY A 83 12.70 20.35 -32.69
N VAL A 84 13.74 21.08 -33.09
CA VAL A 84 13.58 22.40 -33.74
C VAL A 84 12.83 22.28 -35.07
N LEU A 85 13.16 21.27 -35.88
CA LEU A 85 12.47 21.00 -37.14
C LEU A 85 10.98 20.70 -36.91
N PHE A 86 10.64 19.91 -35.89
CA PHE A 86 9.25 19.63 -35.51
C PHE A 86 8.49 20.91 -35.16
N ARG A 87 9.03 21.76 -34.26
CA ARG A 87 8.41 23.05 -33.90
C ARG A 87 8.24 23.96 -35.11
N SER A 88 9.24 24.02 -35.99
CA SER A 88 9.17 24.81 -37.22
C SER A 88 8.07 24.32 -38.17
N GLN A 89 7.91 23.00 -38.33
CA GLN A 89 6.83 22.40 -39.13
C GLN A 89 5.45 22.65 -38.50
N GLN A 90 5.34 22.60 -37.16
CA GLN A 90 4.12 22.91 -36.42
C GLN A 90 3.70 24.37 -36.63
N ALA A 91 4.63 25.31 -36.51
CA ALA A 91 4.41 26.73 -36.79
C ALA A 91 3.96 26.96 -38.24
N LEU A 92 4.59 26.27 -39.20
CA LEU A 92 4.22 26.35 -40.61
C LEU A 92 2.80 25.85 -40.88
N VAL A 93 2.39 24.71 -40.29
CA VAL A 93 1.03 24.17 -40.44
C VAL A 93 -0.02 25.11 -39.83
N SER A 94 0.31 25.77 -38.72
CA SER A 94 -0.57 26.75 -38.07
C SER A 94 -0.84 27.97 -38.96
N LEU A 95 0.14 28.38 -39.78
CA LEU A 95 0.01 29.48 -40.74
C LEU A 95 -0.56 29.04 -42.11
N ASP A 96 -0.33 27.80 -42.51
CA ASP A 96 -0.69 27.22 -43.80
C ASP A 96 -1.01 25.72 -43.68
N ASN A 97 -2.29 25.43 -43.46
CA ASN A 97 -2.78 24.06 -43.24
C ASN A 97 -3.02 23.27 -44.55
N SER A 98 -2.12 23.42 -45.52
CA SER A 98 -2.18 22.67 -46.78
C SER A 98 -1.93 21.17 -46.57
N THR A 99 -2.45 20.33 -47.46
CA THR A 99 -2.19 18.87 -47.43
C THR A 99 -0.70 18.55 -47.51
N LYS A 100 0.08 19.35 -48.24
CA LYS A 100 1.53 19.20 -48.35
C LYS A 100 2.21 19.41 -46.99
N ASN A 101 1.91 20.50 -46.30
CA ASN A 101 2.52 20.82 -45.01
C ASN A 101 2.09 19.81 -43.94
N ARG A 102 0.82 19.37 -43.93
CA ARG A 102 0.36 18.30 -43.02
C ARG A 102 1.13 17.00 -43.21
N LYS A 103 1.38 16.57 -44.46
CA LYS A 103 2.19 15.37 -44.73
C LYS A 103 3.63 15.54 -44.24
N ALA A 104 4.25 16.68 -44.51
CA ALA A 104 5.62 16.97 -44.05
C ALA A 104 5.72 16.97 -42.52
N PHE A 105 4.72 17.52 -41.84
CA PHE A 105 4.66 17.55 -40.37
C PHE A 105 4.51 16.14 -39.77
N LEU A 106 3.62 15.31 -40.33
CA LEU A 106 3.48 13.91 -39.87
C LEU A 106 4.75 13.08 -40.13
N GLU A 107 5.42 13.26 -41.26
CA GLU A 107 6.70 12.59 -41.54
C GLU A 107 7.80 13.04 -40.57
N THR A 108 7.86 14.34 -40.24
CA THR A 108 8.77 14.85 -39.21
C THR A 108 8.45 14.26 -37.84
N SER A 109 7.16 14.14 -37.52
CA SER A 109 6.70 13.54 -36.26
C SER A 109 7.15 12.08 -36.14
N LYS A 110 7.03 11.28 -37.20
CA LYS A 110 7.50 9.88 -37.21
C LYS A 110 9.01 9.77 -36.98
N LYS A 111 9.80 10.68 -37.55
CA LYS A 111 11.26 10.70 -37.36
C LYS A 111 11.61 11.03 -35.92
N LEU A 112 10.96 12.03 -35.35
CA LEU A 112 11.19 12.45 -33.96
C LEU A 112 10.69 11.40 -32.96
N ALA A 113 9.58 10.71 -33.25
CA ALA A 113 9.07 9.60 -32.46
C ALA A 113 10.13 8.50 -32.26
N ALA A 114 11.00 8.26 -33.25
CA ALA A 114 12.08 7.28 -33.17
C ALA A 114 13.26 7.72 -32.24
N ALA A 115 13.18 8.88 -31.59
CA ALA A 115 14.17 9.29 -30.60
C ALA A 115 14.14 8.38 -29.36
N PRO A 116 15.31 8.10 -28.74
CA PRO A 116 15.38 7.28 -27.53
C PRO A 116 14.88 8.06 -26.29
N ASN A 117 14.84 7.38 -25.14
CA ASN A 117 14.18 7.90 -23.93
C ASN A 117 14.85 9.16 -23.36
N GLU A 118 16.13 9.39 -23.63
CA GLU A 118 16.84 10.61 -23.25
C GLU A 118 16.22 11.87 -23.89
N TYR A 119 15.54 11.70 -25.04
CA TYR A 119 14.82 12.76 -25.74
C TYR A 119 13.30 12.65 -25.60
N ALA A 120 12.80 11.96 -24.58
CA ALA A 120 11.37 11.75 -24.33
C ALA A 120 10.59 13.08 -24.31
N ALA A 121 11.15 14.12 -23.69
CA ALA A 121 10.51 15.44 -23.65
C ALA A 121 10.32 16.07 -25.04
N LEU A 122 11.27 15.88 -25.96
CA LEU A 122 11.19 16.43 -27.31
C LEU A 122 10.15 15.70 -28.17
N ARG A 123 10.04 14.38 -28.03
CA ARG A 123 9.19 13.56 -28.92
C ARG A 123 7.74 13.41 -28.44
N LEU A 124 7.40 13.83 -27.21
CA LEU A 124 6.07 13.69 -26.62
C LEU A 124 4.95 14.23 -27.51
N ASP A 125 5.09 15.47 -27.97
CA ASP A 125 4.05 16.11 -28.77
C ASP A 125 3.88 15.42 -30.14
N ALA A 126 4.98 14.92 -30.71
CA ALA A 126 4.96 14.13 -31.94
C ALA A 126 4.24 12.78 -31.75
N ASP A 127 4.56 12.04 -30.69
CA ASP A 127 3.92 10.76 -30.37
C ASP A 127 2.43 10.94 -30.07
N LEU A 128 2.04 12.01 -29.36
CA LEU A 128 0.64 12.32 -29.07
C LEU A 128 -0.14 12.62 -30.36
N LEU A 129 0.45 13.43 -31.26
CA LEU A 129 -0.13 13.76 -32.56
C LEU A 129 -0.33 12.50 -33.41
N LEU A 130 0.69 11.64 -33.51
CA LEU A 130 0.63 10.40 -34.28
C LEU A 130 -0.45 9.47 -33.73
N THR A 131 -0.50 9.30 -32.41
CA THR A 131 -1.53 8.50 -31.72
C THR A 131 -2.93 8.95 -32.13
N GLN A 132 -3.21 10.26 -32.05
CA GLN A 132 -4.53 10.79 -32.40
C GLN A 132 -4.83 10.72 -33.91
N ALA A 133 -3.82 10.95 -34.76
CA ALA A 133 -3.97 10.84 -36.21
C ALA A 133 -4.31 9.41 -36.66
N GLU A 134 -3.67 8.41 -36.06
CA GLU A 134 -3.92 7.00 -36.34
C GLU A 134 -5.30 6.55 -35.87
N SER A 135 -5.71 6.90 -34.65
CA SER A 135 -7.05 6.57 -34.15
C SER A 135 -8.13 7.22 -35.03
N ALA A 136 -7.94 8.48 -35.43
CA ALA A 136 -8.88 9.16 -36.33
C ALA A 136 -8.94 8.49 -37.71
N ARG A 137 -7.81 8.03 -38.26
CA ARG A 137 -7.77 7.31 -39.55
C ARG A 137 -8.53 5.99 -39.50
N LYS A 138 -8.56 5.32 -38.34
CA LYS A 138 -9.28 4.07 -38.11
C LYS A 138 -10.78 4.28 -37.82
N GLY A 139 -11.28 5.51 -37.79
CA GLY A 139 -12.67 5.80 -37.47
C GLY A 139 -13.04 5.48 -36.01
N ALA A 140 -12.06 5.50 -35.10
CA ALA A 140 -12.26 5.15 -33.70
C ALA A 140 -13.23 6.11 -33.00
N ASP A 141 -14.14 5.56 -32.20
CA ASP A 141 -15.04 6.32 -31.33
C ASP A 141 -14.29 6.94 -30.13
N SER A 142 -14.99 7.68 -29.28
CA SER A 142 -14.38 8.35 -28.12
C SER A 142 -13.68 7.39 -27.16
N HIS A 143 -14.21 6.18 -26.97
CA HIS A 143 -13.63 5.19 -26.07
C HIS A 143 -12.37 4.57 -26.66
N ALA A 144 -12.43 4.12 -27.91
CA ALA A 144 -11.29 3.56 -28.63
C ALA A 144 -10.13 4.59 -28.78
N ARG A 145 -10.45 5.88 -28.91
CA ARG A 145 -9.46 6.95 -28.93
C ARG A 145 -8.81 7.20 -27.58
N ALA A 146 -9.56 7.10 -26.49
CA ALA A 146 -9.01 7.17 -25.15
C ALA A 146 -8.15 5.94 -24.87
N ASP A 147 -8.61 4.73 -25.20
CA ASP A 147 -7.87 3.49 -24.97
C ASP A 147 -6.53 3.43 -25.71
N ALA A 148 -6.42 4.09 -26.87
CA ALA A 148 -5.17 4.27 -27.61
C ALA A 148 -4.10 5.08 -26.85
N LEU A 149 -4.44 5.74 -25.75
CA LEU A 149 -3.49 6.44 -24.87
C LEU A 149 -2.74 5.47 -23.94
N ARG A 150 -3.23 4.26 -23.69
CA ARG A 150 -2.53 3.29 -22.81
C ARG A 150 -1.14 2.93 -23.34
N PRO A 151 -0.96 2.54 -24.62
CA PRO A 151 0.38 2.29 -25.18
C PRO A 151 1.28 3.52 -25.13
N LEU A 152 0.71 4.72 -25.32
CA LEU A 152 1.45 5.97 -25.22
C LEU A 152 2.00 6.17 -23.81
N VAL A 153 1.16 6.05 -22.78
CA VAL A 153 1.61 6.12 -21.37
C VAL A 153 2.69 5.08 -21.09
N GLY A 154 2.52 3.84 -21.59
CA GLY A 154 3.52 2.78 -21.46
C GLY A 154 4.87 3.10 -22.10
N ARG A 155 4.89 3.79 -23.24
CA ARG A 155 6.12 4.21 -23.95
C ARG A 155 6.97 5.19 -23.14
N TYR A 156 6.35 6.00 -22.30
CA TYR A 156 7.01 7.02 -21.47
C TYR A 156 7.34 6.54 -20.06
N ARG A 157 7.13 5.26 -19.77
CA ARG A 157 7.45 4.68 -18.47
C ARG A 157 8.93 4.85 -18.12
N ASP A 158 9.19 5.19 -16.85
CA ASP A 158 10.52 5.41 -16.27
C ASP A 158 11.30 6.57 -16.95
N THR A 159 10.60 7.51 -17.59
CA THR A 159 11.17 8.75 -18.12
C THR A 159 10.73 9.96 -17.29
N ASP A 160 11.51 11.05 -17.31
CA ASP A 160 11.20 12.27 -16.55
C ASP A 160 9.86 12.93 -16.96
N VAL A 161 9.33 12.58 -18.13
CA VAL A 161 8.05 13.11 -18.63
C VAL A 161 6.86 12.18 -18.38
N GLU A 162 7.06 11.00 -17.78
CA GLU A 162 5.97 10.07 -17.45
C GLU A 162 4.81 10.75 -16.70
N PRO A 163 5.04 11.58 -15.65
CA PRO A 163 3.95 12.28 -14.95
C PRO A 163 3.17 13.21 -15.89
N LYS A 164 3.86 13.89 -16.81
CA LYS A 164 3.23 14.80 -17.79
C LYS A 164 2.35 14.02 -18.75
N VAL A 165 2.82 12.87 -19.27
CA VAL A 165 2.05 12.02 -20.19
C VAL A 165 0.80 11.46 -19.52
N ILE A 166 0.93 10.99 -18.27
CA ILE A 166 -0.22 10.51 -17.49
C ILE A 166 -1.25 11.63 -17.32
N ARG A 167 -0.83 12.84 -16.92
CA ARG A 167 -1.73 13.99 -16.78
C ARG A 167 -2.47 14.30 -18.09
N ILE A 168 -1.76 14.34 -19.22
CA ILE A 168 -2.38 14.57 -20.54
C ILE A 168 -3.40 13.48 -20.85
N ALA A 169 -3.03 12.21 -20.66
CA ALA A 169 -3.91 11.09 -20.94
C ALA A 169 -5.18 11.11 -20.07
N MET A 170 -5.06 11.51 -18.80
CA MET A 170 -6.20 11.67 -17.90
C MET A 170 -7.14 12.80 -18.34
N ILE A 171 -6.61 13.96 -18.74
CA ILE A 171 -7.43 15.08 -19.26
C ILE A 171 -8.21 14.63 -20.50
N MET A 172 -7.51 14.02 -21.46
CA MET A 172 -8.15 13.53 -22.68
C MET A 172 -9.19 12.44 -22.40
N ALA A 173 -8.92 11.55 -21.44
CA ALA A 173 -9.88 10.53 -21.04
C ALA A 173 -11.15 11.14 -20.42
N LEU A 174 -11.03 12.19 -19.61
CA LEU A 174 -12.18 12.92 -19.07
C LEU A 174 -12.99 13.59 -20.18
N GLU A 175 -12.32 14.27 -21.12
CA GLU A 175 -12.97 14.93 -22.26
C GLU A 175 -13.70 13.93 -23.17
N LEU A 176 -13.16 12.71 -23.30
CA LEU A 176 -13.74 11.63 -24.08
C LEU A 176 -14.75 10.76 -23.29
N GLY A 177 -14.98 11.04 -22.00
CA GLY A 177 -15.90 10.28 -21.15
C GLY A 177 -15.42 8.87 -20.76
N ASN A 178 -14.13 8.56 -20.92
CA ASN A 178 -13.57 7.24 -20.58
C ASN A 178 -13.12 7.19 -19.10
N THR A 179 -14.10 6.99 -18.21
CA THR A 179 -13.86 6.89 -16.76
C THR A 179 -13.00 5.68 -16.36
N LYS A 180 -13.04 4.59 -17.15
CA LYS A 180 -12.20 3.40 -16.95
C LYS A 180 -10.72 3.76 -17.04
N LEU A 181 -10.31 4.44 -18.11
CA LEU A 181 -8.93 4.89 -18.27
C LEU A 181 -8.51 5.87 -17.18
N VAL A 182 -9.39 6.78 -16.75
CA VAL A 182 -9.09 7.68 -15.62
C VAL A 182 -8.80 6.88 -14.35
N ASN A 183 -9.59 5.86 -14.04
CA ASN A 183 -9.38 5.01 -12.87
C ASN A 183 -8.09 4.18 -12.98
N ASP A 184 -7.79 3.63 -14.15
CA ASP A 184 -6.53 2.91 -14.42
C ASP A 184 -5.34 3.83 -14.16
N LEU A 185 -5.35 5.04 -14.73
CA LEU A 185 -4.27 6.01 -14.57
C LEU A 185 -4.16 6.52 -13.12
N ARG A 186 -5.26 6.63 -12.37
CA ARG A 186 -5.20 6.92 -10.92
C ARG A 186 -4.44 5.83 -10.15
N LYS A 187 -4.62 4.55 -10.50
CA LYS A 187 -3.84 3.44 -9.89
C LYS A 187 -2.35 3.60 -10.22
N VAL A 188 -2.03 3.89 -11.48
CA VAL A 188 -0.64 4.16 -11.93
C VAL A 188 -0.02 5.32 -11.13
N VAL A 189 -0.74 6.44 -10.96
CA VAL A 189 -0.27 7.57 -10.14
C VAL A 189 -0.04 7.16 -8.68
N ALA A 190 -0.98 6.42 -8.08
CA ALA A 190 -0.88 5.99 -6.69
C ALA A 190 0.28 5.01 -6.44
N GLU A 191 0.69 4.23 -7.43
CA GLU A 191 1.78 3.25 -7.32
C GLU A 191 3.15 3.86 -7.61
N ARG A 192 3.23 4.69 -8.67
CA ARG A 192 4.51 5.19 -9.23
C ARG A 192 4.84 6.61 -8.82
N PHE A 193 3.83 7.44 -8.60
CA PHE A 193 3.99 8.87 -8.29
C PHE A 193 3.19 9.33 -7.06
N PRO A 194 3.13 8.55 -5.97
CA PRO A 194 2.23 8.88 -4.86
C PRO A 194 2.55 10.23 -4.21
N GLY A 195 3.82 10.65 -4.20
CA GLY A 195 4.26 11.94 -3.64
C GLY A 195 4.49 13.07 -4.66
N ASN A 196 4.14 12.89 -5.94
CA ASN A 196 4.37 13.92 -6.95
C ASN A 196 3.36 15.06 -6.76
N MET A 197 3.85 16.23 -6.30
CA MET A 197 3.00 17.37 -5.93
C MET A 197 2.18 17.91 -7.10
N ASP A 198 2.72 17.91 -8.32
CA ASP A 198 1.99 18.37 -9.52
C ASP A 198 0.80 17.46 -9.84
N LEU A 199 0.99 16.14 -9.77
CA LEU A 199 -0.08 15.17 -9.95
C LEU A 199 -1.10 15.21 -8.80
N ILE A 200 -0.66 15.43 -7.56
CA ILE A 200 -1.57 15.62 -6.42
C ILE A 200 -2.43 16.87 -6.65
N ASN A 201 -1.81 18.01 -6.98
CA ASN A 201 -2.52 19.26 -7.26
C ASN A 201 -3.49 19.10 -8.44
N PHE A 202 -3.05 18.46 -9.52
CA PHE A 202 -3.91 18.14 -10.67
C PHE A 202 -5.14 17.31 -10.27
N GLN A 203 -4.96 16.27 -9.45
CA GLN A 203 -6.08 15.45 -8.97
C GLN A 203 -7.03 16.27 -8.09
N ARG A 204 -6.51 17.14 -7.22
CA ARG A 204 -7.34 18.04 -6.39
C ARG A 204 -8.19 18.99 -7.24
N GLU A 205 -7.63 19.52 -8.33
CA GLU A 205 -8.28 20.54 -9.17
C GLU A 205 -9.22 19.97 -10.24
N LYS A 206 -8.85 18.85 -10.87
CA LYS A 206 -9.50 18.37 -12.11
C LYS A 206 -10.33 17.11 -11.94
N LEU A 207 -10.03 16.30 -10.94
CA LEU A 207 -10.65 14.99 -10.74
C LEU A 207 -11.71 15.00 -9.62
N ALA A 208 -12.27 16.19 -9.38
CA ALA A 208 -12.93 16.53 -8.15
C ALA A 208 -14.22 15.72 -7.91
N GLY A 209 -14.10 14.66 -7.11
CA GLY A 209 -15.20 14.01 -6.43
C GLY A 209 -14.66 13.01 -5.40
N GLN A 210 -14.91 13.28 -4.11
CA GLN A 210 -14.53 12.46 -2.95
C GLN A 210 -13.05 12.53 -2.56
N VAL A 211 -12.82 12.69 -1.26
CA VAL A 211 -11.51 12.71 -0.58
C VAL A 211 -10.58 11.61 -1.11
N PHE A 212 -9.34 11.96 -1.45
CA PHE A 212 -8.30 10.98 -1.77
C PHE A 212 -7.11 11.12 -0.81
N GLY A 213 -6.31 10.06 -0.70
CA GLY A 213 -5.12 10.04 0.13
C GLY A 213 -3.85 10.24 -0.67
N ALA A 214 -2.88 10.93 -0.09
CA ALA A 214 -1.52 11.01 -0.59
C ALA A 214 -0.53 10.86 0.59
N PRO A 215 0.66 10.28 0.39
CA PRO A 215 1.72 10.34 1.40
C PRO A 215 2.09 11.81 1.62
N PHE A 216 2.13 12.25 2.87
CA PHE A 216 2.63 13.57 3.24
C PHE A 216 4.15 13.51 3.16
N ILE A 217 4.74 14.19 2.16
CA ILE A 217 6.18 14.20 1.91
C ILE A 217 6.70 15.64 2.01
N GLY A 218 7.77 15.82 2.79
CA GLY A 218 8.40 17.12 2.97
C GLY A 218 9.60 17.06 3.90
N ASN A 219 10.48 18.05 3.74
CA ASN A 219 11.60 18.30 4.63
C ASN A 219 11.34 19.64 5.36
N PHE A 220 11.44 19.64 6.68
CA PHE A 220 11.16 20.81 7.51
C PHE A 220 12.28 21.01 8.52
N GLU A 221 12.68 22.25 8.75
CA GLU A 221 13.66 22.58 9.78
C GLU A 221 13.00 22.54 11.16
N ARG A 222 13.66 21.91 12.13
CA ARG A 222 13.29 21.93 13.56
C ARG A 222 13.76 23.23 14.23
N SER A 223 13.32 23.45 15.46
CA SER A 223 13.78 24.55 16.31
C SER A 223 15.30 24.57 16.54
N ASP A 224 15.95 23.40 16.56
CA ASP A 224 17.39 23.23 16.73
C ASP A 224 18.20 23.32 15.41
N GLY A 225 17.54 23.63 14.29
CA GLY A 225 18.15 23.71 12.95
C GLY A 225 18.33 22.35 12.26
N THR A 226 18.01 21.23 12.90
CA THR A 226 18.07 19.91 12.26
C THR A 226 16.86 19.68 11.34
N MET A 227 16.99 18.76 10.37
CA MET A 227 15.92 18.50 9.41
C MET A 227 15.01 17.33 9.83
N ALA A 228 13.71 17.60 9.89
CA ALA A 228 12.64 16.62 9.97
C ALA A 228 12.19 16.18 8.58
N ARG A 229 12.00 14.89 8.37
CA ARG A 229 11.60 14.32 7.07
C ARG A 229 10.33 13.50 7.20
N PHE A 230 9.30 13.91 6.47
CA PHE A 230 8.09 13.12 6.32
C PHE A 230 8.15 12.22 5.07
N PRO A 231 7.63 10.97 5.14
CA PRO A 231 6.98 10.38 6.31
C PRO A 231 7.96 9.77 7.33
N MET A 232 9.22 9.51 6.92
CA MET A 232 10.23 8.76 7.68
C MET A 232 10.26 8.99 9.21
N ASP A 233 10.33 10.23 9.68
CA ASP A 233 10.46 10.55 11.10
C ASP A 233 9.19 10.28 11.92
N PHE A 234 8.05 10.14 11.24
CA PHE A 234 6.72 10.12 11.86
C PHE A 234 5.92 8.86 11.51
N LEU A 235 6.56 7.87 10.87
CA LEU A 235 5.98 6.54 10.65
C LEU A 235 5.87 5.74 11.95
N GLY A 236 4.78 4.99 12.09
CA GLY A 236 4.48 4.15 13.24
C GLY A 236 3.46 4.76 14.20
N ILE A 237 3.19 6.06 14.11
CA ILE A 237 2.24 6.77 14.98
C ILE A 237 1.41 7.77 14.20
N THR A 238 0.13 7.90 14.58
CA THR A 238 -0.73 8.93 14.00
C THR A 238 -0.20 10.31 14.37
N THR A 239 -0.04 11.21 13.39
CA THR A 239 0.54 12.53 13.61
C THR A 239 -0.47 13.62 13.27
N ALA A 240 -0.78 14.47 14.26
CA ALA A 240 -1.61 15.65 14.10
C ALA A 240 -0.70 16.87 13.87
N ILE A 241 -0.67 17.36 12.64
CA ILE A 241 0.07 18.55 12.24
C ILE A 241 -0.81 19.76 12.54
N TYR A 242 -0.41 20.59 13.51
CA TYR A 242 -1.07 21.84 13.85
C TYR A 242 -0.35 23.01 13.18
N CYS A 243 -0.96 23.56 12.13
CA CYS A 243 -0.46 24.75 11.45
C CYS A 243 -1.07 25.99 12.08
N TRP A 244 -0.25 26.93 12.55
CA TRP A 244 -0.73 28.12 13.26
C TRP A 244 0.20 29.33 13.07
N SER A 245 -0.34 30.50 13.37
CA SER A 245 0.37 31.78 13.39
C SER A 245 0.19 32.40 14.76
N LYS A 246 1.18 33.13 15.27
CA LYS A 246 1.04 33.95 16.49
C LYS A 246 0.16 35.18 16.26
N GLU A 247 -0.13 35.52 15.00
CA GLU A 247 -0.99 36.64 14.61
C GLU A 247 -2.48 36.25 14.68
N GLY A 248 -3.34 37.26 14.75
CA GLY A 248 -4.79 37.08 14.88
C GLY A 248 -5.17 36.24 16.11
N ASP A 249 -6.12 35.32 15.94
CA ASP A 249 -6.63 34.47 17.01
C ASP A 249 -5.79 33.19 17.26
N GLY A 250 -4.63 33.05 16.60
CA GLY A 250 -3.89 31.78 16.61
C GLY A 250 -3.32 31.39 17.98
N LEU A 251 -2.91 32.37 18.80
CA LEU A 251 -2.40 32.09 20.15
C LEU A 251 -3.53 31.64 21.10
N GLU A 252 -4.71 32.24 21.02
CA GLU A 252 -5.87 31.84 21.82
C GLU A 252 -6.37 30.45 21.42
N ASP A 253 -6.35 30.14 20.13
CA ASP A 253 -6.68 28.80 19.64
C ASP A 253 -5.67 27.73 20.11
N LEU A 254 -4.37 28.06 20.12
CA LEU A 254 -3.33 27.18 20.66
C LEU A 254 -3.56 26.90 22.15
N LYS A 255 -3.90 27.92 22.95
CA LYS A 255 -4.23 27.76 24.38
C LYS A 255 -5.43 26.83 24.58
N ALA A 256 -6.49 27.00 23.78
CA ALA A 256 -7.67 26.15 23.85
C ALA A 256 -7.33 24.68 23.53
N LEU A 257 -6.57 24.45 22.46
CA LEU A 257 -6.10 23.11 22.10
C LEU A 257 -5.19 22.51 23.17
N ALA A 258 -4.30 23.30 23.76
CA ALA A 258 -3.38 22.85 24.81
C ALA A 258 -4.11 22.35 26.05
N ALA A 259 -5.16 23.08 26.48
CA ALA A 259 -5.99 22.70 27.61
C ALA A 259 -6.70 21.36 27.36
N ASP A 260 -7.38 21.22 26.22
CA ASP A 260 -8.11 20.01 25.85
C ASP A 260 -7.17 18.81 25.61
N TRP A 261 -5.95 19.06 25.12
CA TRP A 261 -4.93 18.02 24.96
C TRP A 261 -4.44 17.47 26.30
N LYS A 262 -4.17 18.34 27.28
CA LYS A 262 -3.79 17.91 28.64
C LYS A 262 -4.88 17.08 29.28
N LYS A 263 -6.15 17.48 29.11
CA LYS A 263 -7.33 16.71 29.54
C LYS A 263 -7.37 15.33 28.88
N ALA A 264 -7.21 15.26 27.55
CA ALA A 264 -7.24 14.01 26.80
C ALA A 264 -6.09 13.04 27.15
N LYS A 265 -4.89 13.55 27.49
CA LYS A 265 -3.77 12.70 27.97
C LYS A 265 -4.18 11.90 29.21
N VAL A 266 -4.87 12.54 30.15
CA VAL A 266 -5.28 11.92 31.43
C VAL A 266 -6.55 11.10 31.28
N GLU A 267 -7.62 11.69 30.74
CA GLU A 267 -8.95 11.05 30.74
C GLU A 267 -9.12 9.93 29.70
N HIS A 268 -8.30 9.91 28.65
CA HIS A 268 -8.45 8.99 27.53
C HIS A 268 -7.18 8.21 27.18
N ASN A 269 -6.16 8.28 28.04
CA ASN A 269 -4.84 7.68 27.82
C ASN A 269 -4.33 7.97 26.39
N ALA A 270 -4.39 9.24 25.99
CA ALA A 270 -4.09 9.65 24.62
C ALA A 270 -2.59 9.58 24.29
N ALA A 271 -1.73 9.56 25.30
CA ALA A 271 -0.30 9.42 25.13
C ALA A 271 0.04 8.13 24.35
N GLY A 272 0.91 8.26 23.35
CA GLY A 272 1.32 7.14 22.50
C GLY A 272 0.34 6.70 21.42
N ARG A 273 -0.89 7.20 21.44
CA ARG A 273 -1.91 6.86 20.42
C ARG A 273 -1.82 7.78 19.21
N PHE A 274 -1.45 9.03 19.44
CA PHE A 274 -1.04 9.98 18.41
C PHE A 274 -0.14 11.05 19.02
N GLN A 275 0.62 11.72 18.16
CA GLN A 275 1.48 12.83 18.53
C GLN A 275 1.06 14.11 17.81
N PHE A 276 1.40 15.25 18.40
CA PHE A 276 1.26 16.55 17.76
C PHE A 276 2.61 17.03 17.24
N VAL A 277 2.58 17.61 16.05
CA VAL A 277 3.68 18.36 15.45
C VAL A 277 3.18 19.76 15.17
N SER A 278 3.87 20.76 15.69
CA SER A 278 3.57 22.16 15.50
C SER A 278 4.29 22.67 14.25
N MET A 279 3.56 23.34 13.35
CA MET A 279 4.12 24.00 12.17
C MET A 279 3.77 25.49 12.25
N ASN A 280 4.75 26.30 12.67
CA ASN A 280 4.58 27.74 12.74
C ASN A 280 4.73 28.37 11.34
N MET A 281 3.87 29.34 11.05
CA MET A 281 3.72 29.98 9.75
C MET A 281 4.38 31.37 9.66
N ASP A 282 5.01 31.85 10.75
CA ASP A 282 5.51 33.22 10.90
C ASP A 282 7.03 33.32 10.76
N ASP A 283 7.68 32.26 10.27
CA ASP A 283 9.14 32.15 10.15
C ASP A 283 9.89 32.47 11.46
N LEU A 284 9.33 32.06 12.61
CA LEU A 284 9.97 32.26 13.92
C LEU A 284 11.32 31.53 14.00
N PRO A 285 12.35 32.13 14.64
CA PRO A 285 13.69 31.53 14.72
C PRO A 285 13.72 30.12 15.33
N ASP A 286 12.91 29.87 16.36
CA ASP A 286 12.79 28.60 17.08
C ASP A 286 11.53 27.80 16.66
N ALA A 287 10.92 28.14 15.52
CA ALA A 287 9.66 27.57 15.05
C ALA A 287 8.47 27.70 16.05
N GLY A 288 8.56 28.60 17.03
CA GLY A 288 7.56 28.78 18.09
C GLY A 288 7.68 27.77 19.24
N GLU A 289 8.81 27.05 19.38
CA GLU A 289 9.03 26.11 20.47
C GLU A 289 8.85 26.76 21.84
N GLY A 290 9.42 27.95 22.06
CA GLY A 290 9.29 28.67 23.34
C GLY A 290 7.82 28.86 23.75
N ILE A 291 6.97 29.25 22.81
CA ILE A 291 5.53 29.46 23.03
C ILE A 291 4.83 28.14 23.41
N LEU A 292 5.21 27.02 22.78
CA LEU A 292 4.67 25.70 23.13
C LEU A 292 5.07 25.31 24.57
N ARG A 293 6.32 25.55 24.96
CA ARG A 293 6.84 25.21 26.30
C ARG A 293 6.18 26.06 27.39
N GLU A 294 5.91 27.34 27.15
CA GLU A 294 5.15 28.21 28.06
C GLU A 294 3.74 27.65 28.37
N HIS A 295 3.13 26.97 27.39
CA HIS A 295 1.85 26.30 27.57
C HIS A 295 1.95 24.84 28.03
N GLY A 296 3.14 24.37 28.43
CA GLY A 296 3.37 23.02 28.92
C GLY A 296 3.17 21.94 27.87
N LEU A 297 3.45 22.27 26.60
CA LEU A 297 3.39 21.32 25.48
C LEU A 297 4.81 20.85 25.13
N ASP A 298 4.95 19.55 24.94
CA ASP A 298 6.18 18.82 24.58
C ASP A 298 6.30 18.55 23.08
N TRP A 299 5.45 19.19 22.26
CA TRP A 299 5.37 18.92 20.82
C TRP A 299 6.65 19.33 20.08
N GLN A 300 6.94 18.65 18.98
CA GLN A 300 8.00 19.06 18.06
C GLN A 300 7.56 20.33 17.32
N ALA A 301 8.45 21.32 17.24
CA ALA A 301 8.23 22.57 16.51
C ALA A 301 9.01 22.55 15.19
N LEU A 302 8.29 22.76 14.08
CA LEU A 302 8.82 22.76 12.72
C LEU A 302 8.52 24.09 12.02
N LYS A 303 9.46 24.57 11.22
CA LYS A 303 9.30 25.78 10.39
C LYS A 303 8.51 25.46 9.12
N MET A 304 7.46 26.22 8.85
CA MET A 304 6.81 26.26 7.53
C MET A 304 7.28 27.50 6.77
N LEU A 305 8.45 27.38 6.11
CA LEU A 305 9.05 28.51 5.39
C LEU A 305 8.08 29.12 4.38
N LYS A 306 7.95 30.45 4.37
CA LYS A 306 6.98 31.20 3.54
C LYS A 306 5.51 30.97 3.93
N GLY A 307 5.25 30.41 5.11
CA GLY A 307 3.92 30.21 5.65
C GLY A 307 2.98 29.52 4.67
N GLN A 308 1.85 30.17 4.37
CA GLN A 308 0.81 29.59 3.51
C GLN A 308 1.25 29.50 2.04
N GLU A 309 2.22 30.27 1.58
CA GLU A 309 2.75 30.19 0.21
C GLU A 309 3.65 28.98 -0.01
N ASN A 310 4.00 28.25 1.06
CA ASN A 310 4.79 27.05 0.96
C ASN A 310 4.11 26.03 0.03
N PRO A 311 4.80 25.49 -1.00
CA PRO A 311 4.22 24.51 -1.91
C PRO A 311 3.65 23.28 -1.19
N ILE A 312 4.31 22.79 -0.13
CA ILE A 312 3.84 21.65 0.65
C ILE A 312 2.53 22.00 1.37
N TYR A 313 2.43 23.21 1.94
CA TYR A 313 1.19 23.69 2.53
C TYR A 313 0.06 23.75 1.51
N GLN A 314 0.32 24.32 0.33
CA GLN A 314 -0.65 24.43 -0.76
C GLN A 314 -1.08 23.07 -1.33
N THR A 315 -0.19 22.08 -1.34
CA THR A 315 -0.50 20.73 -1.84
C THR A 315 -1.27 19.89 -0.83
N TYR A 316 -0.90 19.90 0.45
CA TYR A 316 -1.44 18.95 1.42
C TYR A 316 -2.44 19.53 2.41
N VAL A 317 -2.33 20.81 2.77
CA VAL A 317 -3.17 21.45 3.80
C VAL A 317 -4.21 22.37 3.15
N LYS A 318 -3.76 23.44 2.47
CA LYS A 318 -4.56 24.42 1.73
C LYS A 318 -5.86 24.84 2.46
N ARG A 319 -5.70 25.42 3.64
CA ARG A 319 -6.78 25.88 4.54
C ARG A 319 -6.36 27.16 5.23
N ASP A 320 -7.30 27.84 5.87
CA ASP A 320 -6.98 28.95 6.76
C ASP A 320 -6.39 28.42 8.08
N THR A 321 -5.44 29.17 8.63
CA THR A 321 -4.84 28.90 9.93
C THR A 321 -5.64 29.56 11.06
N PRO A 322 -5.56 29.03 12.28
CA PRO A 322 -5.05 27.71 12.66
C PRO A 322 -5.86 26.53 12.10
N THR A 323 -5.18 25.41 11.87
CA THR A 323 -5.79 24.17 11.38
C THR A 323 -5.00 22.94 11.78
N ILE A 324 -5.66 21.77 11.83
CA ILE A 324 -5.00 20.48 12.07
C ILE A 324 -5.19 19.58 10.85
N ALA A 325 -4.08 19.09 10.30
CA ALA A 325 -4.05 18.00 9.33
C ALA A 325 -3.65 16.69 10.03
N ILE A 326 -4.33 15.59 9.72
CA ILE A 326 -4.02 14.28 10.31
C ILE A 326 -3.26 13.45 9.29
N VAL A 327 -2.11 12.94 9.70
CA VAL A 327 -1.29 11.99 8.98
C VAL A 327 -1.44 10.62 9.66
N SER A 328 -1.75 9.59 8.88
CA SER A 328 -1.87 8.22 9.40
C SER A 328 -0.50 7.70 9.87
N PRO A 329 -0.46 6.62 10.67
CA PRO A 329 0.79 5.96 11.06
C PRO A 329 1.67 5.51 9.88
N ASN A 330 1.09 5.38 8.68
CA ASN A 330 1.79 5.02 7.46
C ASN A 330 2.14 6.23 6.59
N GLY A 331 1.98 7.45 7.10
CA GLY A 331 2.42 8.68 6.44
C GLY A 331 1.41 9.29 5.47
N TYR A 332 0.16 8.81 5.40
CA TYR A 332 -0.84 9.33 4.46
C TYR A 332 -1.71 10.43 5.07
N VAL A 333 -2.04 11.46 4.29
CA VAL A 333 -2.98 12.52 4.66
C VAL A 333 -4.22 12.47 3.78
N ALA A 334 -5.37 12.82 4.35
CA ALA A 334 -6.62 12.99 3.62
C ALA A 334 -6.68 14.37 2.96
N LEU A 335 -6.83 14.43 1.64
CA LEU A 335 -6.92 15.67 0.89
C LEU A 335 -8.38 15.99 0.55
N TYR A 336 -8.82 17.16 1.01
CA TYR A 336 -10.20 17.64 0.88
C TYR A 336 -10.29 18.74 -0.18
N GLN A 337 -11.42 18.77 -0.88
CA GLN A 337 -11.71 19.77 -1.92
C GLN A 337 -12.30 21.06 -1.34
N SER A 338 -13.08 20.95 -0.27
CA SER A 338 -13.61 22.07 0.49
C SER A 338 -13.64 21.70 1.96
N GLY A 339 -13.27 22.63 2.83
CA GLY A 339 -13.31 22.41 4.26
C GLY A 339 -13.28 23.74 4.98
N GLY A 340 -14.46 24.20 5.37
CA GLY A 340 -14.57 25.15 6.48
C GLY A 340 -14.04 24.51 7.76
N ARG A 341 -13.72 25.33 8.76
CA ARG A 341 -13.36 24.84 10.10
C ARG A 341 -14.43 23.88 10.60
N SER A 342 -14.01 22.81 11.27
CA SER A 342 -14.95 22.00 12.04
C SER A 342 -15.50 22.88 13.15
N ASN A 343 -16.81 23.10 13.23
CA ASN A 343 -17.46 23.80 14.35
C ASN A 343 -17.45 22.96 15.66
N ARG A 344 -16.62 21.92 15.75
CA ARG A 344 -16.49 21.07 16.93
C ARG A 344 -15.41 21.66 17.85
N THR A 345 -15.67 21.62 19.15
CA THR A 345 -14.66 21.89 20.18
C THR A 345 -13.47 20.92 20.06
N TYR A 346 -12.30 21.31 20.56
CA TYR A 346 -11.12 20.45 20.52
C TYR A 346 -11.32 19.16 21.31
N GLU A 347 -11.98 19.20 22.46
CA GLU A 347 -12.38 18.02 23.23
C GLU A 347 -13.10 16.98 22.35
N ARG A 348 -14.19 17.38 21.68
CA ARG A 348 -14.95 16.47 20.80
C ARG A 348 -14.14 16.00 19.59
N ARG A 349 -13.25 16.87 19.08
CA ARG A 349 -12.34 16.52 17.98
C ARG A 349 -11.33 15.46 18.41
N LEU A 350 -10.68 15.62 19.56
CA LEU A 350 -9.72 14.69 20.13
C LEU A 350 -10.36 13.35 20.45
N GLN A 351 -11.55 13.33 21.04
CA GLN A 351 -12.33 12.11 21.25
C GLN A 351 -12.60 11.36 19.94
N SER A 352 -12.99 12.08 18.89
CA SER A 352 -13.21 11.48 17.57
C SER A 352 -11.92 10.93 16.96
N MET A 353 -10.79 11.60 17.17
CA MET A 353 -9.47 11.13 16.72
C MET A 353 -9.07 9.85 17.47
N LEU A 354 -9.25 9.81 18.79
CA LEU A 354 -8.98 8.63 19.62
C LEU A 354 -9.88 7.44 19.30
N ALA A 355 -11.14 7.68 18.91
CA ALA A 355 -12.04 6.61 18.50
C ALA A 355 -11.67 6.03 17.12
N SER A 356 -10.81 6.71 16.36
CA SER A 356 -10.47 6.29 15.00
C SER A 356 -9.60 5.04 14.99
N GLN A 357 -9.77 4.23 13.95
CA GLN A 357 -9.12 2.93 13.80
C GLN A 357 -7.59 3.01 13.76
N TRP A 358 -7.04 4.03 13.11
CA TRP A 358 -5.59 4.24 13.02
C TRP A 358 -4.95 4.72 14.33
N ALA A 359 -5.73 5.21 15.30
CA ALA A 359 -5.26 5.68 16.60
C ALA A 359 -5.46 4.64 17.72
N GLN A 360 -5.79 3.39 17.38
CA GLN A 360 -5.87 2.30 18.35
C GLN A 360 -4.46 1.96 18.86
N SER A 361 -4.34 1.73 20.17
CA SER A 361 -3.05 1.49 20.86
C SER A 361 -2.30 0.29 20.27
N HIS A 362 -2.99 -0.84 20.11
CA HIS A 362 -2.40 -2.07 19.57
C HIS A 362 -1.92 -1.91 18.12
N ASN A 363 -2.63 -1.15 17.28
CA ASN A 363 -2.20 -0.88 15.91
C ASN A 363 -0.96 0.02 15.88
N THR A 364 -0.93 1.04 16.73
CA THR A 364 0.22 1.96 16.85
C THR A 364 1.45 1.23 17.37
N SER A 365 1.29 0.45 18.44
CA SER A 365 2.35 -0.37 19.03
C SER A 365 2.92 -1.39 18.03
N PHE A 366 2.03 -2.04 17.25
CA PHE A 366 2.43 -2.94 16.17
C PHE A 366 3.31 -2.23 15.13
N LEU A 367 2.84 -1.10 14.59
CA LEU A 367 3.56 -0.38 13.55
C LEU A 367 4.88 0.20 14.07
N GLN A 368 4.93 0.70 15.31
CA GLN A 368 6.17 1.14 15.96
C GLN A 368 7.21 0.01 16.03
N SER A 369 6.83 -1.19 16.46
CA SER A 369 7.72 -2.36 16.50
C SER A 369 8.30 -2.68 15.12
N ILE A 370 7.45 -2.70 14.08
CA ILE A 370 7.87 -2.96 12.69
C ILE A 370 8.82 -1.86 12.16
N TYR A 371 8.45 -0.59 12.26
CA TYR A 371 9.28 0.49 11.73
C TYR A 371 10.59 0.68 12.52
N SER A 372 10.64 0.23 13.78
CA SER A 372 11.89 0.19 14.58
C SER A 372 12.84 -0.92 14.14
N GLY A 373 12.33 -1.94 13.44
CA GLY A 373 13.12 -3.09 13.00
C GLY A 373 13.29 -4.17 14.06
N GLU A 374 12.43 -4.23 15.08
CA GLU A 374 12.55 -5.21 16.18
C GLU A 374 12.59 -6.66 15.69
N PHE A 375 11.82 -6.98 14.65
CA PHE A 375 11.77 -8.32 14.07
C PHE A 375 13.15 -8.81 13.55
N LEU A 376 14.12 -7.93 13.33
CA LEU A 376 15.48 -8.29 12.92
C LEU A 376 16.30 -8.92 14.05
N VAL A 377 15.90 -8.69 15.32
CA VAL A 377 16.60 -9.20 16.51
C VAL A 377 15.71 -10.12 17.36
N MET A 378 14.46 -10.35 16.95
CA MET A 378 13.51 -11.26 17.60
C MET A 378 13.69 -12.70 17.14
N GLN A 379 13.37 -13.66 18.01
CA GLN A 379 13.42 -15.08 17.71
C GLN A 379 12.01 -15.72 17.81
N PRO A 380 11.17 -15.59 16.77
CA PRO A 380 9.77 -16.00 16.88
C PRO A 380 9.54 -17.52 16.90
N ASP A 381 10.56 -18.32 16.57
CA ASP A 381 10.53 -19.79 16.47
C ASP A 381 10.84 -20.53 17.78
N GLY A 382 11.15 -19.81 18.87
CA GLY A 382 11.39 -20.38 20.20
C GLY A 382 12.38 -19.54 21.00
N ASP A 383 12.79 -20.04 22.17
CA ASP A 383 13.62 -19.29 23.14
C ASP A 383 14.95 -18.80 22.55
N PHE A 384 15.33 -17.57 22.90
CA PHE A 384 16.57 -16.97 22.44
C PHE A 384 17.81 -17.81 22.77
N ASN A 385 18.55 -18.17 21.72
CA ASN A 385 19.83 -18.89 21.85
C ASN A 385 21.00 -17.94 21.54
N PRO A 386 21.80 -17.52 22.55
CA PRO A 386 22.95 -16.66 22.33
C PRO A 386 24.01 -17.20 21.35
N ALA A 387 24.14 -18.53 21.23
CA ALA A 387 25.06 -19.15 20.30
C ALA A 387 24.52 -19.16 18.85
N ALA A 388 23.20 -19.07 18.67
CA ALA A 388 22.54 -19.05 17.37
C ALA A 388 21.45 -17.95 17.36
N PRO A 389 21.86 -16.67 17.46
CA PRO A 389 20.93 -15.54 17.45
C PRO A 389 20.14 -15.50 16.12
N PRO A 390 18.97 -14.84 16.10
CA PRO A 390 18.09 -14.81 14.93
C PRO A 390 18.79 -14.31 13.66
N GLU A 391 19.77 -13.41 13.76
CA GLU A 391 20.52 -12.94 12.61
C GLU A 391 21.34 -14.04 11.91
N LEU A 392 21.93 -14.97 12.67
CA LEU A 392 22.63 -16.13 12.09
C LEU A 392 21.65 -17.16 11.55
N LYS A 393 20.56 -17.42 12.28
CA LYS A 393 19.52 -18.36 11.85
C LYS A 393 18.88 -17.93 10.53
N ALA A 394 18.60 -16.64 10.38
CA ALA A 394 17.97 -16.06 9.19
C ALA A 394 18.82 -16.20 7.92
N ILE A 395 20.14 -16.39 8.07
CA ILE A 395 21.08 -16.64 6.97
C ILE A 395 21.59 -18.10 6.97
N LYS A 396 20.96 -18.98 7.77
CA LYS A 396 21.27 -20.41 7.88
C LYS A 396 22.73 -20.70 8.25
N GLN A 397 23.34 -19.82 9.03
CA GLN A 397 24.68 -20.04 9.58
C GLN A 397 24.60 -20.83 10.89
N GLY A 398 25.61 -21.67 11.14
CA GLY A 398 25.71 -22.48 12.35
C GLY A 398 25.97 -21.65 13.61
N PRO A 399 25.85 -22.27 14.79
CA PRO A 399 26.10 -21.60 16.05
C PRO A 399 27.57 -21.16 16.17
N ILE A 400 27.78 -20.08 16.92
CA ILE A 400 29.10 -19.54 17.24
C ILE A 400 29.42 -19.73 18.73
N SER A 401 30.70 -19.78 19.06
CA SER A 401 31.16 -19.66 20.45
C SER A 401 31.24 -18.18 20.81
N GLY A 402 30.52 -17.77 21.86
CA GLY A 402 30.52 -16.41 22.37
C GLY A 402 31.49 -16.24 23.54
N SER A 403 32.06 -15.03 23.69
CA SER A 403 32.84 -14.64 24.86
C SER A 403 32.01 -13.84 25.87
N ILE A 404 30.84 -13.33 25.47
CA ILE A 404 29.92 -12.62 26.36
C ILE A 404 29.06 -13.65 27.10
N PRO A 405 28.84 -13.49 28.43
CA PRO A 405 28.00 -14.41 29.19
C PRO A 405 26.60 -14.53 28.61
N ALA A 406 26.11 -15.77 28.49
CA ALA A 406 24.80 -16.07 27.92
C ALA A 406 23.65 -15.37 28.66
N ASP A 407 23.75 -15.22 29.98
CA ASP A 407 22.71 -14.56 30.80
C ASP A 407 22.66 -13.05 30.56
N GLU A 408 23.78 -12.39 30.27
CA GLU A 408 23.79 -10.98 29.87
C GLU A 408 23.10 -10.79 28.51
N LEU A 409 23.39 -11.68 27.54
CA LEU A 409 22.73 -11.64 26.22
C LEU A 409 21.23 -11.92 26.33
N ARG A 410 20.81 -12.83 27.22
CA ARG A 410 19.39 -13.09 27.51
C ARG A 410 18.71 -11.89 28.17
N ALA A 411 19.36 -11.22 29.12
CA ALA A 411 18.83 -10.02 29.78
C ALA A 411 18.62 -8.86 28.80
N ILE A 412 19.58 -8.66 27.89
CA ILE A 412 19.41 -7.69 26.79
C ILE A 412 18.23 -8.10 25.90
N GLN A 413 18.14 -9.39 25.54
CA GLN A 413 17.08 -9.86 24.66
C GLN A 413 15.69 -9.76 25.30
N SER A 414 15.55 -9.98 26.61
CA SER A 414 14.25 -9.91 27.31
C SER A 414 13.62 -8.52 27.32
N CYS A 415 14.40 -7.47 27.03
CA CYS A 415 13.87 -6.12 26.82
C CYS A 415 12.96 -6.04 25.57
N PHE A 416 13.16 -6.92 24.58
CA PHE A 416 12.36 -6.98 23.36
C PHE A 416 11.20 -7.96 23.53
N ILE A 417 10.05 -7.44 23.96
CA ILE A 417 8.83 -8.23 24.21
C ILE A 417 8.35 -8.89 22.92
N GLU A 418 8.08 -10.19 22.97
CA GLU A 418 7.60 -10.93 21.81
C GLU A 418 6.11 -10.67 21.51
N PRO A 419 5.70 -10.70 20.24
CA PRO A 419 4.28 -10.73 19.87
C PRO A 419 3.57 -11.99 20.42
N PRO A 420 2.28 -11.90 20.79
CA PRO A 420 1.41 -10.72 20.67
C PRO A 420 1.46 -9.75 21.86
N LEU A 421 2.09 -10.13 22.99
CA LEU A 421 2.18 -9.33 24.21
C LEU A 421 2.77 -7.94 23.95
N ARG A 422 3.72 -7.86 23.00
CA ARG A 422 4.30 -6.59 22.52
C ARG A 422 3.26 -5.53 22.17
N TYR A 423 2.11 -5.94 21.64
CA TYR A 423 1.09 -5.03 21.11
C TYR A 423 0.05 -4.60 22.14
N SER A 424 -0.10 -5.35 23.24
CA SER A 424 -0.91 -4.96 24.40
C SER A 424 -0.10 -4.23 25.47
N THR A 425 1.24 -4.34 25.43
CA THR A 425 2.13 -3.67 26.40
C THR A 425 1.96 -2.15 26.34
N PRO A 426 1.75 -1.47 27.50
CA PRO A 426 1.71 -0.01 27.58
C PRO A 426 2.97 0.66 27.02
N GLN A 427 2.79 1.79 26.33
CA GLN A 427 3.88 2.48 25.64
C GLN A 427 5.03 2.88 26.58
N ASN A 428 4.72 3.39 27.78
CA ASN A 428 5.74 3.78 28.77
C ASN A 428 6.63 2.59 29.17
N GLN A 429 6.06 1.40 29.30
CA GLN A 429 6.83 0.18 29.56
C GLN A 429 7.71 -0.20 28.37
N VAL A 430 7.19 -0.11 27.15
CA VAL A 430 7.98 -0.34 25.92
C VAL A 430 9.18 0.61 25.84
N VAL A 431 8.98 1.89 26.16
CA VAL A 431 10.05 2.90 26.18
C VAL A 431 11.09 2.57 27.25
N ALA A 432 10.66 2.26 28.47
CA ALA A 432 11.55 1.87 29.57
C ALA A 432 12.41 0.66 29.19
N ASN A 433 11.82 -0.34 28.52
CA ASN A 433 12.57 -1.51 28.05
C ASN A 433 13.65 -1.14 27.02
N TYR A 434 13.43 -0.17 26.13
CA TYR A 434 14.48 0.26 25.20
C TYR A 434 15.60 1.02 25.91
N GLU A 435 15.27 1.86 26.90
CA GLU A 435 16.25 2.57 27.72
C GLU A 435 17.11 1.57 28.51
N GLU A 436 16.49 0.54 29.08
CA GLU A 436 17.15 -0.57 29.76
C GLU A 436 18.04 -1.35 28.78
N ALA A 437 17.53 -1.74 27.61
CA ALA A 437 18.32 -2.42 26.58
C ALA A 437 19.56 -1.62 26.17
N ASN A 438 19.42 -0.32 25.95
CA ASN A 438 20.55 0.55 25.61
C ASN A 438 21.59 0.60 26.76
N SER A 439 21.12 0.68 28.01
CA SER A 439 21.98 0.73 29.20
C SER A 439 22.77 -0.58 29.39
N LEU A 440 22.09 -1.73 29.29
CA LEU A 440 22.70 -3.06 29.36
C LEU A 440 23.72 -3.27 28.22
N CYS A 441 23.37 -2.85 27.00
CA CYS A 441 24.28 -2.95 25.86
C CYS A 441 25.54 -2.10 26.06
N LEU A 442 25.42 -0.87 26.58
CA LEU A 442 26.57 -0.02 26.89
C LEU A 442 27.50 -0.67 27.91
N ALA A 443 26.93 -1.27 28.96
CA ALA A 443 27.70 -1.99 29.98
C ALA A 443 28.44 -3.18 29.37
N ALA A 444 27.78 -4.00 28.55
CA ALA A 444 28.39 -5.14 27.88
C ALA A 444 29.49 -4.73 26.89
N ILE A 445 29.30 -3.64 26.11
CA ILE A 445 30.33 -3.10 25.21
C ILE A 445 31.58 -2.66 25.99
N ALA A 446 31.40 -2.04 27.16
CA ALA A 446 32.51 -1.62 27.99
C ALA A 446 33.24 -2.80 28.65
N ALA A 447 32.51 -3.83 29.08
CA ALA A 447 33.06 -5.01 29.75
C ALA A 447 33.80 -5.96 28.78
N TYR A 448 33.30 -6.09 27.54
CA TYR A 448 33.82 -7.04 26.55
C TYR A 448 34.22 -6.38 25.21
N PRO A 449 35.11 -5.36 25.20
CA PRO A 449 35.39 -4.56 24.01
C PRO A 449 36.04 -5.33 22.85
N LYS A 450 36.56 -6.55 23.11
CA LYS A 450 37.22 -7.42 22.14
C LYS A 450 36.45 -8.72 21.86
N ALA A 451 35.22 -8.84 22.36
CA ALA A 451 34.41 -10.05 22.15
C ALA A 451 34.08 -10.23 20.65
N PRO A 452 34.31 -11.41 20.06
CA PRO A 452 33.97 -11.68 18.66
C PRO A 452 32.46 -11.70 18.41
N ASP A 453 31.66 -11.92 19.46
CA ASP A 453 30.20 -11.91 19.48
C ASP A 453 29.61 -10.56 19.90
N LEU A 454 30.44 -9.52 20.06
CA LEU A 454 29.98 -8.18 20.46
C LEU A 454 28.99 -7.55 19.46
N TRP A 455 29.06 -7.93 18.18
CA TRP A 455 28.11 -7.48 17.16
C TRP A 455 26.65 -7.81 17.51
N ILE A 456 26.39 -8.88 18.28
CA ILE A 456 25.04 -9.23 18.77
C ILE A 456 24.50 -8.10 19.64
N VAL A 457 25.30 -7.64 20.60
CA VAL A 457 24.96 -6.54 21.52
C VAL A 457 24.77 -5.24 20.74
N ARG A 458 25.66 -4.93 19.79
CA ARG A 458 25.56 -3.72 18.97
C ARG A 458 24.27 -3.67 18.16
N ASN A 459 23.85 -4.80 17.56
CA ASN A 459 22.56 -4.88 16.87
C ASN A 459 21.37 -4.58 17.80
N ARG A 460 21.34 -5.15 19.02
CA ARG A 460 20.27 -4.85 19.98
C ARG A 460 20.29 -3.39 20.41
N ARG A 461 21.46 -2.81 20.65
CA ARG A 461 21.60 -1.38 20.98
C ARG A 461 21.06 -0.48 19.88
N ILE A 462 21.45 -0.72 18.63
CA ILE A 462 20.94 0.03 17.47
C ILE A 462 19.42 -0.09 17.40
N THR A 463 18.87 -1.30 17.50
CA THR A 463 17.42 -1.53 17.47
C THR A 463 16.68 -0.80 18.61
N ALA A 464 17.21 -0.82 19.83
CA ALA A 464 16.62 -0.11 20.97
C ALA A 464 16.60 1.41 20.74
N LEU A 465 17.71 1.98 20.26
CA LEU A 465 17.80 3.41 19.93
C LEU A 465 16.87 3.81 18.77
N MET A 466 16.70 2.94 17.77
CA MET A 466 15.71 3.12 16.71
C MET A 466 14.27 3.02 17.25
N GLY A 467 14.04 2.16 18.25
CA GLY A 467 12.79 2.06 19.01
C GLY A 467 12.42 3.35 19.71
N LEU A 468 13.37 3.97 20.41
CA LEU A 468 13.22 5.28 21.04
C LEU A 468 12.92 6.38 20.01
N TRP A 469 13.62 6.37 18.88
CA TRP A 469 13.35 7.31 17.79
C TRP A 469 11.92 7.17 17.23
N LYS A 470 11.46 5.95 16.92
CA LYS A 470 10.12 5.73 16.33
C LYS A 470 8.98 5.88 17.34
N THR A 471 9.22 5.62 18.62
CA THR A 471 8.18 5.64 19.66
C THR A 471 8.02 7.01 20.29
N CYS A 472 9.13 7.74 20.46
CA CYS A 472 9.17 9.03 21.17
C CYS A 472 9.62 10.20 20.30
N GLY A 473 10.04 9.96 19.05
CA GLY A 473 10.62 11.00 18.19
C GLY A 473 12.02 11.45 18.63
N ASP A 474 12.72 10.67 19.47
CA ASP A 474 14.02 11.04 20.02
C ASP A 474 15.12 11.09 18.95
N GLN A 475 15.50 12.30 18.56
CA GLN A 475 16.55 12.54 17.57
C GLN A 475 17.95 12.24 18.10
N LYS A 476 18.17 12.37 19.42
CA LYS A 476 19.46 12.03 20.04
C LYS A 476 19.66 10.53 20.01
N ALA A 477 18.60 9.76 20.27
CA ALA A 477 18.63 8.30 20.13
C ALA A 477 18.95 7.90 18.68
N PHE A 478 18.32 8.53 17.68
CA PHE A 478 18.65 8.27 16.26
C PHE A 478 20.12 8.60 15.93
N ALA A 479 20.63 9.76 16.37
CA ALA A 479 22.03 10.13 16.15
C ALA A 479 23.00 9.15 16.83
N ALA A 480 22.68 8.69 18.04
CA ALA A 480 23.44 7.66 18.75
C ALA A 480 23.39 6.31 18.02
N ALA A 481 22.25 5.93 17.44
CA ALA A 481 22.12 4.72 16.63
C ALA A 481 23.01 4.78 15.39
N VAL A 482 23.07 5.93 14.72
CA VAL A 482 23.95 6.16 13.56
C VAL A 482 25.42 6.07 13.95
N ALA A 483 25.81 6.70 15.06
CA ALA A 483 27.17 6.61 15.57
C ALA A 483 27.55 5.17 15.89
N GLU A 484 26.68 4.45 16.59
CA GLU A 484 26.89 3.04 16.93
C GLU A 484 26.96 2.15 15.69
N ALA A 485 26.09 2.38 14.70
CA ALA A 485 26.10 1.63 13.45
C ALA A 485 27.41 1.82 12.67
N LYS A 486 27.95 3.04 12.60
CA LYS A 486 29.26 3.30 11.97
C LYS A 486 30.37 2.53 12.67
N THR A 487 30.45 2.66 14.01
CA THR A 487 31.45 1.94 14.81
C THR A 487 31.31 0.43 14.68
N ALA A 488 30.09 -0.10 14.63
CA ALA A 488 29.83 -1.52 14.48
C ALA A 488 30.33 -2.05 13.12
N ILE A 489 30.04 -1.33 12.03
CA ILE A 489 30.52 -1.68 10.68
C ILE A 489 32.06 -1.65 10.61
N GLU A 490 32.68 -0.61 11.19
CA GLU A 490 34.14 -0.48 11.26
C GLU A 490 34.79 -1.60 12.10
N SER A 491 34.12 -2.04 13.17
CA SER A 491 34.58 -3.14 14.02
C SER A 491 34.44 -4.52 13.36
N GLY A 492 33.64 -4.60 12.28
CA GLY A 492 33.40 -5.82 11.53
C GLY A 492 32.19 -6.62 12.01
N TYR A 493 31.54 -7.28 11.05
CA TYR A 493 30.43 -8.20 11.26
C TYR A 493 30.72 -9.55 10.59
N PRO A 494 30.20 -10.66 11.12
CA PRO A 494 29.99 -11.85 10.31
C PRO A 494 29.19 -11.51 9.04
N LYS A 495 29.52 -12.16 7.93
CA LYS A 495 28.91 -11.87 6.62
C LYS A 495 27.38 -11.86 6.72
N SER A 496 26.76 -10.76 6.28
CA SER A 496 25.30 -10.57 6.19
C SER A 496 24.54 -10.51 7.53
N THR A 497 25.24 -10.30 8.66
CA THR A 497 24.62 -10.04 9.97
C THR A 497 24.52 -8.54 10.33
N ASP A 498 25.00 -7.69 9.43
CA ASP A 498 25.08 -6.23 9.56
C ASP A 498 23.81 -5.49 9.12
N VAL A 499 22.73 -6.22 8.78
CA VAL A 499 21.48 -5.65 8.24
C VAL A 499 20.89 -4.55 9.13
N VAL A 500 20.95 -4.69 10.46
CA VAL A 500 20.45 -3.69 11.42
C VAL A 500 21.25 -2.39 11.30
N ALA A 501 22.58 -2.47 11.31
CA ALA A 501 23.47 -1.31 11.16
C ALA A 501 23.30 -0.66 9.78
N GLN A 502 23.28 -1.46 8.71
CA GLN A 502 23.09 -0.97 7.35
C GLN A 502 21.73 -0.30 7.15
N LEU A 503 20.67 -0.81 7.78
CA LEU A 503 19.34 -0.18 7.75
C LEU A 503 19.37 1.21 8.42
N CYS A 504 20.05 1.32 9.57
CA CYS A 504 20.23 2.60 10.25
C CYS A 504 21.00 3.60 9.37
N LEU A 505 22.10 3.16 8.76
CA LEU A 505 22.91 4.00 7.86
C LEU A 505 22.17 4.38 6.58
N ALA A 506 21.37 3.47 6.01
CA ALA A 506 20.54 3.77 4.84
C ALA A 506 19.48 4.84 5.17
N ARG A 507 18.86 4.78 6.35
CA ARG A 507 17.95 5.85 6.82
C ARG A 507 18.67 7.18 6.97
N GLN A 508 19.90 7.19 7.48
CA GLN A 508 20.72 8.41 7.52
C GLN A 508 21.05 8.91 6.10
N ALA A 509 21.44 8.03 5.18
CA ALA A 509 21.74 8.40 3.79
C ALA A 509 20.52 8.99 3.07
N LEU A 510 19.33 8.43 3.32
CA LEU A 510 18.08 8.96 2.81
C LEU A 510 17.77 10.37 3.32
N ARG A 511 18.40 10.88 4.38
CA ARG A 511 18.21 12.26 4.86
C ARG A 511 18.98 13.30 4.06
N ALA A 512 19.92 12.92 3.21
CA ALA A 512 20.66 13.90 2.41
C ALA A 512 19.70 14.70 1.50
N PRO A 513 19.94 16.02 1.29
CA PRO A 513 19.05 16.88 0.50
C PRO A 513 18.83 16.39 -0.93
N ASP A 514 19.87 15.82 -1.53
CA ASP A 514 19.94 15.29 -2.89
C ASP A 514 19.81 13.75 -2.95
N ALA A 515 19.45 13.12 -1.82
CA ALA A 515 19.29 11.66 -1.76
C ALA A 515 18.26 11.19 -2.78
N LYS A 516 18.67 10.26 -3.64
CA LYS A 516 17.79 9.54 -4.55
C LYS A 516 17.32 8.24 -3.90
N PRO A 517 16.06 8.13 -3.43
CA PRO A 517 15.61 7.02 -2.61
C PRO A 517 15.88 5.64 -3.22
N LYS A 518 15.57 5.48 -4.51
CA LYS A 518 15.77 4.21 -5.22
C LYS A 518 17.23 3.78 -5.23
N GLU A 519 18.15 4.68 -5.55
CA GLU A 519 19.59 4.38 -5.59
C GLU A 519 20.12 4.04 -4.19
N VAL A 520 19.69 4.75 -3.14
CA VAL A 520 20.09 4.46 -1.75
C VAL A 520 19.61 3.06 -1.33
N ILE A 521 18.37 2.71 -1.64
CA ILE A 521 17.78 1.40 -1.28
C ILE A 521 18.45 0.26 -2.08
N GLU A 522 18.72 0.46 -3.36
CA GLU A 522 19.47 -0.50 -4.18
C GLU A 522 20.90 -0.69 -3.67
N ASN A 523 21.56 0.38 -3.25
CA ASN A 523 22.90 0.31 -2.65
C ASN A 523 22.88 -0.40 -1.29
N PHE A 524 21.86 -0.16 -0.46
CA PHE A 524 21.63 -0.92 0.76
C PHE A 524 21.52 -2.42 0.44
N VAL A 525 20.63 -2.83 -0.47
CA VAL A 525 20.47 -4.24 -0.87
C VAL A 525 21.77 -4.84 -1.38
N LYS A 526 22.55 -4.10 -2.19
CA LYS A 526 23.88 -4.55 -2.66
C LYS A 526 24.84 -4.76 -1.50
N SER A 527 24.87 -3.86 -0.52
CA SER A 527 25.80 -3.92 0.63
C SER A 527 25.57 -5.14 1.52
N VAL A 528 24.33 -5.63 1.61
CA VAL A 528 23.94 -6.78 2.46
C VAL A 528 23.82 -8.11 1.70
N GLY A 529 24.27 -8.18 0.44
CA GLY A 529 24.36 -9.43 -0.32
C GLY A 529 23.60 -9.50 -1.66
N GLY A 530 22.99 -8.41 -2.14
CA GLY A 530 22.40 -8.32 -3.49
C GLY A 530 20.99 -8.93 -3.63
N ILE A 531 20.51 -9.27 -4.84
CA ILE A 531 19.13 -9.77 -5.08
C ILE A 531 18.90 -11.21 -4.55
N GLU A 532 19.98 -11.94 -4.26
CA GLU A 532 19.95 -13.16 -3.42
C GLU A 532 20.01 -12.86 -1.91
N SER A 533 19.65 -11.62 -1.55
CA SER A 533 19.55 -11.12 -0.17
C SER A 533 18.75 -12.04 0.74
N SER A 534 19.20 -12.12 1.99
CA SER A 534 18.51 -12.79 3.08
C SER A 534 17.12 -12.19 3.32
N GLY A 535 16.24 -12.95 3.98
CA GLY A 535 14.93 -12.48 4.44
C GLY A 535 15.00 -11.10 5.13
N PRO A 536 15.88 -10.90 6.14
CA PRO A 536 16.13 -9.62 6.80
C PRO A 536 16.40 -8.44 5.85
N ALA A 537 17.22 -8.63 4.83
CA ALA A 537 17.59 -7.57 3.89
C ALA A 537 16.41 -7.14 3.01
N LEU A 538 15.61 -8.08 2.50
CA LEU A 538 14.45 -7.77 1.66
C LEU A 538 13.36 -7.02 2.43
N ILE A 539 13.06 -7.43 3.67
CA ILE A 539 12.09 -6.71 4.50
C ILE A 539 12.62 -5.32 4.90
N ALA A 540 13.91 -5.19 5.23
CA ALA A 540 14.51 -3.89 5.52
C ALA A 540 14.44 -2.93 4.31
N ALA A 541 14.69 -3.43 3.10
CA ALA A 541 14.52 -2.65 1.87
C ALA A 541 13.06 -2.25 1.63
N SER A 542 12.12 -3.15 1.92
CA SER A 542 10.68 -2.89 1.89
C SER A 542 10.26 -1.78 2.87
N LEU A 543 10.88 -1.70 4.05
CA LEU A 543 10.64 -0.61 5.02
C LEU A 543 11.27 0.72 4.59
N LEU A 544 12.50 0.70 4.03
CA LEU A 544 13.12 1.91 3.48
C LEU A 544 12.29 2.51 2.35
N ALA A 545 11.65 1.67 1.54
CA ALA A 545 10.70 2.13 0.53
C ALA A 545 9.51 2.86 1.17
N LEU A 546 8.94 2.35 2.26
CA LEU A 546 7.88 3.04 3.02
C LEU A 546 8.36 4.35 3.67
N ASP A 547 9.59 4.38 4.21
CA ASP A 547 10.20 5.60 4.77
C ASP A 547 10.25 6.76 3.75
N THR A 548 10.17 6.46 2.45
CA THR A 548 10.15 7.45 1.35
C THR A 548 8.82 7.58 0.62
N GLY A 549 7.77 6.87 1.05
CA GLY A 549 6.47 6.82 0.37
C GLY A 549 6.49 6.05 -0.96
N GLY A 550 7.53 5.26 -1.21
CA GLY A 550 7.73 4.50 -2.45
C GLY A 550 6.93 3.20 -2.52
N ARG A 551 5.63 3.31 -2.86
CA ARG A 551 4.71 2.16 -2.94
C ARG A 551 5.16 1.04 -3.88
N LEU A 552 5.46 1.35 -5.14
CA LEU A 552 5.88 0.32 -6.10
C LEU A 552 7.14 -0.44 -5.61
N LEU A 553 8.11 0.28 -5.05
CA LEU A 553 9.35 -0.31 -4.57
C LEU A 553 9.11 -1.18 -3.32
N HIS A 554 8.23 -0.74 -2.42
CA HIS A 554 7.78 -1.56 -1.28
C HIS A 554 7.15 -2.87 -1.76
N ASP A 555 6.21 -2.79 -2.71
CA ASP A 555 5.48 -3.94 -3.23
C ASP A 555 6.44 -4.93 -3.93
N GLN A 556 7.45 -4.44 -4.65
CA GLN A 556 8.50 -5.27 -5.29
C GLN A 556 9.32 -6.08 -4.27
N TYR A 557 9.87 -5.42 -3.24
CA TYR A 557 10.64 -6.12 -2.21
C TYR A 557 9.76 -7.03 -1.35
N ARG A 558 8.53 -6.60 -1.06
CA ARG A 558 7.53 -7.40 -0.35
C ARG A 558 7.22 -8.69 -1.10
N GLN A 559 6.92 -8.64 -2.41
CA GLN A 559 6.63 -9.83 -3.21
C GLN A 559 7.83 -10.77 -3.29
N THR A 560 9.03 -10.21 -3.46
CA THR A 560 10.27 -10.99 -3.49
C THR A 560 10.53 -11.68 -2.14
N PHE A 561 10.26 -11.00 -1.03
CA PHE A 561 10.35 -11.59 0.30
C PHE A 561 9.32 -12.71 0.49
N LEU A 562 8.06 -12.47 0.17
CA LEU A 562 6.98 -13.45 0.40
C LEU A 562 7.17 -14.73 -0.44
N SER A 563 7.72 -14.62 -1.64
CA SER A 563 8.00 -15.80 -2.47
C SER A 563 9.15 -16.66 -1.95
N LYS A 564 10.14 -16.07 -1.28
CA LYS A 564 11.35 -16.76 -0.81
C LYS A 564 11.31 -17.16 0.68
N TYR A 565 10.71 -16.34 1.54
CA TYR A 565 10.91 -16.40 3.01
C TYR A 565 9.61 -16.46 3.83
N ALA A 566 8.43 -16.52 3.21
CA ALA A 566 7.16 -16.55 3.95
C ALA A 566 6.97 -17.79 4.84
N THR A 567 7.73 -18.86 4.62
CA THR A 567 7.72 -20.08 5.44
C THR A 567 8.87 -20.15 6.45
N ASP A 568 9.82 -19.21 6.40
CA ASP A 568 10.99 -19.21 7.26
C ASP A 568 10.60 -18.91 8.72
N PRO A 569 10.89 -19.81 9.67
CA PRO A 569 10.55 -19.61 11.08
C PRO A 569 11.09 -18.32 11.67
N THR A 570 12.29 -17.90 11.29
CA THR A 570 12.91 -16.68 11.82
C THR A 570 12.17 -15.41 11.38
N MET A 571 11.39 -15.49 10.30
CA MET A 571 10.74 -14.36 9.65
C MET A 571 9.25 -14.21 9.94
N TRP A 572 8.66 -15.05 10.80
CA TRP A 572 7.21 -15.06 11.05
C TRP A 572 6.63 -13.70 11.41
N THR A 573 7.29 -12.91 12.29
CA THR A 573 6.82 -11.57 12.66
C THR A 573 6.76 -10.64 11.43
N ALA A 574 7.75 -10.67 10.56
CA ALA A 574 7.76 -9.87 9.33
C ALA A 574 6.74 -10.39 8.30
N THR A 575 6.64 -11.71 8.13
CA THR A 575 5.66 -12.33 7.22
C THR A 575 4.23 -11.95 7.60
N THR A 576 3.90 -11.97 8.88
CA THR A 576 2.55 -11.65 9.35
C THR A 576 2.19 -10.19 9.10
N PHE A 577 3.11 -9.25 9.31
CA PHE A 577 2.93 -7.85 8.90
C PHE A 577 2.63 -7.72 7.40
N LEU A 578 3.44 -8.37 6.54
CA LEU A 578 3.31 -8.25 5.08
C LEU A 578 2.06 -8.94 4.52
N LEU A 579 1.46 -9.88 5.24
CA LEU A 579 0.25 -10.60 4.82
C LEU A 579 -1.03 -10.03 5.42
N ASP A 580 -0.97 -9.40 6.59
CA ASP A 580 -2.16 -8.93 7.33
C ASP A 580 -3.03 -8.00 6.47
N ARG A 581 -4.28 -8.40 6.24
CA ARG A 581 -5.19 -7.67 5.35
C ARG A 581 -5.57 -6.30 5.90
N TYR A 582 -5.64 -6.15 7.22
CA TYR A 582 -6.02 -4.90 7.86
C TYR A 582 -4.89 -3.87 7.71
N LEU A 583 -3.67 -4.28 7.99
CA LEU A 583 -2.49 -3.43 7.83
C LEU A 583 -2.26 -3.07 6.36
N ARG A 584 -2.37 -4.03 5.44
CA ARG A 584 -2.28 -3.76 3.99
C ARG A 584 -3.36 -2.81 3.50
N TYR A 585 -4.59 -2.94 3.99
CA TYR A 585 -5.64 -1.99 3.69
C TYR A 585 -5.22 -0.59 4.15
N TRP A 586 -4.80 -0.42 5.41
CA TRP A 586 -4.44 0.91 5.92
C TRP A 586 -3.06 1.44 5.49
N LEU A 587 -2.24 0.64 4.82
CA LEU A 587 -0.88 1.02 4.43
C LEU A 587 -0.87 2.25 3.51
N TYR A 588 -1.79 2.29 2.54
CA TYR A 588 -1.87 3.35 1.54
C TYR A 588 -3.16 4.19 1.62
N HIS A 589 -3.94 4.04 2.69
CA HIS A 589 -5.20 4.74 2.88
C HIS A 589 -5.04 5.92 3.85
N PRO A 590 -5.68 7.07 3.55
CA PRO A 590 -5.64 8.23 4.43
C PRO A 590 -6.45 7.99 5.71
N PRO A 591 -6.17 8.75 6.80
CA PRO A 591 -6.90 8.69 8.06
C PRO A 591 -8.26 9.40 7.92
N TYR A 592 -9.15 8.84 7.10
CA TYR A 592 -10.46 9.41 6.79
C TYR A 592 -11.54 8.34 6.79
N MET A 593 -12.62 8.60 7.53
CA MET A 593 -13.80 7.72 7.61
C MET A 593 -15.11 8.50 7.50
N ALA A 594 -15.12 9.75 7.02
CA ALA A 594 -16.37 10.50 7.05
C ALA A 594 -17.33 9.99 5.97
N GLY A 595 -18.48 9.52 6.43
CA GLY A 595 -19.55 8.95 5.62
C GLY A 595 -19.63 7.42 5.74
N TRP A 596 -20.86 6.90 5.77
CA TRP A 596 -21.17 5.46 5.78
C TRP A 596 -20.39 4.68 4.71
N THR A 597 -20.10 5.31 3.57
CA THR A 597 -19.42 4.73 2.41
C THR A 597 -18.00 4.22 2.72
N TYR A 598 -17.19 4.93 3.52
CA TYR A 598 -15.80 4.51 3.75
C TYR A 598 -15.70 3.25 4.62
N GLY A 599 -16.50 3.19 5.69
CA GLY A 599 -16.63 1.98 6.51
C GLY A 599 -17.21 0.78 5.74
N ARG A 600 -18.10 1.02 4.75
CA ARG A 600 -18.59 -0.03 3.86
C ARG A 600 -17.50 -0.53 2.91
N ARG A 601 -16.70 0.37 2.32
CA ARG A 601 -15.56 0.02 1.47
C ARG A 601 -14.53 -0.81 2.24
N GLN A 602 -14.14 -0.37 3.43
CA GLN A 602 -13.26 -1.14 4.30
C GLN A 602 -13.84 -2.53 4.58
N GLY A 603 -15.08 -2.60 5.05
CA GLY A 603 -15.73 -3.87 5.38
C GLY A 603 -15.78 -4.83 4.17
N HIS A 604 -16.01 -4.30 2.97
CA HIS A 604 -15.95 -5.04 1.72
C HIS A 604 -14.53 -5.56 1.45
N PHE A 605 -13.52 -4.68 1.37
CA PHE A 605 -12.13 -5.07 1.07
C PHE A 605 -11.49 -6.03 2.08
N LEU A 606 -11.87 -5.95 3.36
CA LEU A 606 -11.37 -6.91 4.36
C LEU A 606 -12.05 -8.27 4.26
N ALA A 607 -13.29 -8.31 3.75
CA ALA A 607 -14.09 -9.53 3.63
C ALA A 607 -14.04 -10.19 2.25
N ILE A 608 -13.42 -9.57 1.23
CA ILE A 608 -13.30 -10.19 -0.10
C ILE A 608 -12.56 -11.53 -0.02
N GLY A 609 -12.91 -12.45 -0.91
CA GLY A 609 -12.42 -13.84 -0.93
C GLY A 609 -10.96 -14.04 -1.35
N THR A 610 -10.19 -12.96 -1.55
CA THR A 610 -8.83 -13.04 -2.10
C THR A 610 -7.91 -13.86 -1.19
N PRO A 611 -7.26 -14.94 -1.66
CA PRO A 611 -6.35 -15.73 -0.84
C PRO A 611 -5.15 -14.91 -0.33
N GLU A 612 -4.42 -15.44 0.64
CA GLU A 612 -3.16 -14.83 1.04
C GLU A 612 -2.12 -14.88 -0.10
N GLU A 613 -1.27 -13.86 -0.17
CA GLU A 613 -0.26 -13.70 -1.22
C GLU A 613 1.05 -14.42 -0.85
N ALA A 614 0.94 -15.65 -0.34
CA ALA A 614 2.06 -16.51 -0.03
C ALA A 614 1.65 -17.98 -0.16
N GLN A 615 2.59 -18.83 -0.59
CA GLN A 615 2.39 -20.27 -0.65
C GLN A 615 2.99 -20.91 0.59
N ARG A 616 2.17 -21.09 1.63
CA ARG A 616 2.58 -21.67 2.91
C ARG A 616 1.78 -22.93 3.21
N LYS A 617 2.44 -23.91 3.81
CA LYS A 617 1.78 -25.07 4.42
C LYS A 617 1.68 -24.86 5.92
N PHE A 618 0.61 -25.38 6.51
CA PHE A 618 0.42 -25.34 7.95
C PHE A 618 0.37 -26.74 8.51
N GLN A 619 1.17 -26.96 9.56
CA GLN A 619 1.16 -28.18 10.34
C GLN A 619 1.20 -27.81 11.81
N THR A 620 0.35 -28.46 12.61
CA THR A 620 0.35 -28.33 14.07
C THR A 620 -0.34 -29.53 14.72
N GLU A 621 -0.07 -29.72 16.01
CA GLU A 621 -0.79 -30.64 16.87
C GLU A 621 -1.65 -29.84 17.85
N LEU A 622 -2.93 -30.22 17.96
CA LEU A 622 -3.89 -29.67 18.91
C LEU A 622 -4.40 -30.78 19.84
N LYS A 623 -4.96 -30.44 20.99
CA LYS A 623 -5.51 -31.43 21.93
C LYS A 623 -7.02 -31.32 22.05
N THR A 624 -7.71 -32.45 22.13
CA THR A 624 -9.11 -32.47 22.56
C THR A 624 -9.21 -32.24 24.08
N LEU A 625 -10.41 -32.00 24.60
CA LEU A 625 -10.65 -31.90 26.05
C LEU A 625 -10.35 -33.22 26.80
N ASP A 626 -10.42 -34.36 26.13
CA ASP A 626 -10.01 -35.67 26.67
C ASP A 626 -8.51 -35.96 26.45
N GLY A 627 -7.73 -34.99 25.99
CA GLY A 627 -6.27 -35.07 25.89
C GLY A 627 -5.74 -35.79 24.65
N LYS A 628 -6.58 -36.17 23.69
CA LYS A 628 -6.16 -36.81 22.44
C LYS A 628 -5.55 -35.78 21.48
N THR A 629 -4.46 -36.17 20.83
CA THR A 629 -3.80 -35.34 19.81
C THR A 629 -4.55 -35.38 18.49
N VAL A 630 -4.85 -34.20 17.94
CA VAL A 630 -5.39 -33.99 16.60
C VAL A 630 -4.31 -33.32 15.75
N LYS A 631 -3.95 -33.94 14.62
CA LYS A 631 -2.90 -33.43 13.73
C LYS A 631 -3.53 -32.69 12.56
N ILE A 632 -3.16 -31.44 12.36
CA ILE A 632 -3.65 -30.63 11.25
C ILE A 632 -2.50 -30.50 10.24
N PRO A 633 -2.72 -30.79 8.94
CA PRO A 633 -3.99 -31.03 8.27
C PRO A 633 -4.36 -32.52 8.12
N GLU A 634 -3.62 -33.45 8.71
CA GLU A 634 -3.85 -34.89 8.52
C GLU A 634 -5.26 -35.33 8.94
N SER A 635 -5.81 -34.76 10.01
CA SER A 635 -7.18 -34.97 10.50
C SER A 635 -8.25 -34.16 9.75
N SER A 636 -7.87 -33.44 8.68
CA SER A 636 -8.79 -32.67 7.85
C SER A 636 -9.46 -33.48 6.74
N ASP A 637 -9.03 -34.73 6.51
CA ASP A 637 -9.58 -35.65 5.50
C ASP A 637 -9.70 -35.06 4.08
N GLY A 638 -8.73 -34.22 3.70
CA GLY A 638 -8.73 -33.55 2.39
C GLY A 638 -9.86 -32.52 2.21
N LYS A 639 -10.45 -32.03 3.30
CA LYS A 639 -11.49 -30.99 3.28
C LYS A 639 -10.91 -29.62 3.57
N TRP A 640 -11.63 -28.58 3.15
CA TRP A 640 -11.43 -27.24 3.68
C TRP A 640 -11.50 -27.28 5.21
N THR A 641 -10.53 -26.67 5.88
CA THR A 641 -10.53 -26.65 7.36
C THR A 641 -10.45 -25.21 7.84
N VAL A 642 -11.48 -24.77 8.56
CA VAL A 642 -11.57 -23.44 9.14
C VAL A 642 -11.38 -23.55 10.64
N ILE A 643 -10.29 -22.97 11.14
CA ILE A 643 -9.95 -22.96 12.56
C ILE A 643 -10.15 -21.54 13.09
N SER A 644 -11.01 -21.38 14.10
CA SER A 644 -11.13 -20.13 14.86
C SER A 644 -10.37 -20.25 16.16
N PHE A 645 -9.29 -19.50 16.27
CA PHE A 645 -8.53 -19.35 17.50
C PHE A 645 -9.22 -18.30 18.39
N VAL A 646 -9.60 -18.73 19.59
CA VAL A 646 -10.30 -17.91 20.60
C VAL A 646 -9.48 -17.84 21.88
N PRO A 647 -9.48 -16.72 22.62
CA PRO A 647 -8.70 -16.62 23.86
C PRO A 647 -9.12 -17.61 24.94
N THR A 648 -10.43 -17.87 25.08
CA THR A 648 -10.98 -18.74 26.14
C THR A 648 -12.12 -19.62 25.62
N GLY A 649 -12.47 -20.67 26.38
CA GLY A 649 -13.58 -21.58 26.08
C GLY A 649 -14.97 -20.92 26.00
N ALA A 650 -15.12 -19.70 26.54
CA ALA A 650 -16.35 -18.93 26.35
C ALA A 650 -16.56 -18.58 24.87
N GLY A 651 -15.47 -18.34 24.13
CA GLY A 651 -15.49 -17.92 22.73
C GLY A 651 -16.37 -16.69 22.49
N ASN A 652 -16.78 -16.48 21.24
CA ASN A 652 -17.75 -15.44 20.88
C ASN A 652 -18.81 -15.88 19.84
N GLY A 653 -18.90 -17.20 19.58
CA GLY A 653 -19.91 -17.77 18.67
C GLY A 653 -19.72 -17.45 17.18
N TYR A 654 -18.60 -16.85 16.76
CA TYR A 654 -18.41 -16.41 15.39
C TYR A 654 -18.53 -17.53 14.34
N LEU A 655 -18.01 -18.73 14.61
CA LEU A 655 -18.13 -19.85 13.67
C LEU A 655 -19.54 -20.43 13.56
N GLN A 656 -20.37 -20.29 14.61
CA GLN A 656 -21.72 -20.85 14.65
C GLN A 656 -22.60 -20.33 13.49
N ARG A 657 -22.38 -19.07 13.08
CA ARG A 657 -23.09 -18.47 11.93
C ARG A 657 -22.78 -19.11 10.58
N TYR A 658 -21.72 -19.93 10.50
CA TYR A 658 -21.31 -20.66 9.30
C TYR A 658 -21.74 -22.13 9.31
N ALA A 659 -22.29 -22.64 10.42
CA ALA A 659 -22.72 -24.04 10.50
C ALA A 659 -23.75 -24.38 9.39
N SER A 660 -24.75 -23.51 9.19
CA SER A 660 -25.76 -23.69 8.13
C SER A 660 -25.17 -23.60 6.73
N PHE A 661 -24.20 -22.70 6.51
CA PHE A 661 -23.49 -22.59 5.23
C PHE A 661 -22.76 -23.90 4.91
N VAL A 662 -22.00 -24.44 5.87
CA VAL A 662 -21.24 -25.68 5.72
C VAL A 662 -22.15 -26.89 5.52
N SER A 663 -23.22 -27.04 6.33
CA SER A 663 -24.17 -28.14 6.20
C SER A 663 -24.94 -28.13 4.88
N ALA A 664 -25.11 -26.97 4.24
CA ALA A 664 -25.79 -26.84 2.95
C ALA A 664 -24.86 -27.03 1.74
N ARG A 665 -23.57 -27.31 1.94
CA ARG A 665 -22.63 -27.55 0.83
C ARG A 665 -22.87 -28.92 0.19
N PRO A 666 -22.91 -29.02 -1.15
CA PRO A 666 -23.24 -30.26 -1.85
C PRO A 666 -22.22 -31.38 -1.63
N PHE A 667 -20.96 -31.04 -1.38
CA PHE A 667 -19.85 -31.99 -1.28
C PHE A 667 -19.40 -32.30 0.15
N GLN A 668 -20.01 -31.69 1.18
CA GLN A 668 -19.61 -31.85 2.59
C GLN A 668 -18.09 -31.72 2.81
N ASP A 669 -17.50 -30.75 2.11
CA ASP A 669 -16.07 -30.55 1.85
C ASP A 669 -15.44 -29.52 2.81
N THR A 670 -16.12 -29.15 3.90
CA THR A 670 -15.65 -28.13 4.84
C THR A 670 -15.82 -28.58 6.29
N ASN A 671 -14.75 -28.46 7.07
CA ASN A 671 -14.68 -28.69 8.50
C ASN A 671 -14.54 -27.36 9.25
N LEU A 672 -15.25 -27.22 10.37
CA LEU A 672 -15.11 -26.11 11.31
C LEU A 672 -14.46 -26.62 12.60
N ILE A 673 -13.54 -25.84 13.18
CA ILE A 673 -12.84 -26.15 14.42
C ILE A 673 -12.74 -24.87 15.26
N VAL A 674 -13.00 -24.96 16.57
CA VAL A 674 -12.59 -23.93 17.52
C VAL A 674 -11.32 -24.38 18.23
N ALA A 675 -10.30 -23.53 18.29
CA ALA A 675 -9.07 -23.78 19.03
C ALA A 675 -8.92 -22.73 20.14
N VAL A 676 -8.88 -23.16 21.41
CA VAL A 676 -8.72 -22.28 22.56
C VAL A 676 -7.23 -22.02 22.79
N LEU A 677 -6.85 -20.74 22.92
CA LEU A 677 -5.49 -20.29 23.22
C LEU A 677 -5.17 -20.41 24.73
N ASP A 678 -5.59 -21.51 25.32
CA ASP A 678 -5.44 -21.90 26.72
C ASP A 678 -5.34 -23.44 26.74
N ASP A 679 -4.51 -23.99 27.61
CA ASP A 679 -4.34 -25.43 27.80
C ASP A 679 -4.89 -25.93 29.14
N ASP A 680 -5.51 -25.07 29.95
CA ASP A 680 -6.29 -25.47 31.12
C ASP A 680 -7.62 -26.13 30.71
N VAL A 681 -7.61 -27.46 30.75
CA VAL A 681 -8.76 -28.32 30.42
C VAL A 681 -9.95 -28.07 31.35
N GLU A 682 -9.72 -27.84 32.64
CA GLU A 682 -10.79 -27.68 33.62
C GLU A 682 -11.50 -26.35 33.42
N THR A 683 -10.73 -25.26 33.27
CA THR A 683 -11.26 -23.93 33.00
C THR A 683 -11.97 -23.87 31.65
N ALA A 684 -11.36 -24.41 30.59
CA ALA A 684 -12.00 -24.48 29.28
C ALA A 684 -13.29 -25.31 29.31
N GLY A 685 -13.27 -26.46 29.98
CA GLY A 685 -14.44 -27.33 30.14
C GLY A 685 -15.59 -26.68 30.90
N LYS A 686 -15.29 -25.89 31.95
CA LYS A 686 -16.28 -25.10 32.70
C LYS A 686 -16.93 -24.04 31.81
N LEU A 687 -16.13 -23.24 31.11
CA LEU A 687 -16.63 -22.16 30.26
C LEU A 687 -17.48 -22.69 29.09
N LEU A 688 -17.13 -23.84 28.53
CA LEU A 688 -17.92 -24.47 27.47
C LEU A 688 -19.29 -24.96 27.97
N LYS A 689 -19.36 -25.50 29.20
CA LYS A 689 -20.64 -25.88 29.82
C LYS A 689 -21.53 -24.66 30.07
N GLU A 690 -20.95 -23.57 30.58
CA GLU A 690 -21.66 -22.30 30.79
C GLU A 690 -22.20 -21.75 29.47
N LYS A 691 -21.38 -21.74 28.42
CA LYS A 691 -21.79 -21.35 27.07
C LYS A 691 -22.93 -22.22 26.53
N ALA A 692 -22.84 -23.54 26.69
CA ALA A 692 -23.89 -24.45 26.24
C ALA A 692 -25.22 -24.18 26.96
N ALA A 693 -25.20 -23.98 28.28
CA ALA A 693 -26.38 -23.62 29.06
C ALA A 693 -26.97 -22.26 28.64
N GLU A 694 -26.13 -21.29 28.26
CA GLU A 694 -26.59 -20.00 27.73
C GLU A 694 -27.23 -20.12 26.34
N LEU A 695 -26.66 -20.91 25.44
CA LEU A 695 -27.24 -21.19 24.12
C LEU A 695 -28.60 -21.88 24.27
N GLU A 696 -28.72 -22.83 25.19
CA GLU A 696 -29.99 -23.50 25.49
C GLU A 696 -31.05 -22.52 26.00
N LYS A 697 -30.70 -21.62 26.94
CA LYS A 697 -31.58 -20.52 27.39
C LYS A 697 -32.05 -19.64 26.23
N ARG A 698 -31.19 -19.40 25.24
CA ARG A 698 -31.49 -18.61 24.04
C ARG A 698 -32.19 -19.43 22.94
N ARG A 699 -32.48 -20.72 23.18
CA ARG A 699 -33.05 -21.69 22.21
C ARG A 699 -32.20 -21.80 20.94
N GLN A 700 -30.89 -21.70 21.08
CA GLN A 700 -29.92 -21.87 20.01
C GLN A 700 -29.30 -23.26 20.09
N GLN A 701 -29.02 -23.87 18.94
CA GLN A 701 -28.37 -25.18 18.90
C GLN A 701 -26.92 -25.06 19.42
N PRO A 702 -26.42 -26.08 20.15
CA PRO A 702 -25.02 -26.14 20.52
C PRO A 702 -24.13 -26.18 19.26
N ASP A 703 -22.87 -25.81 19.42
CA ASP A 703 -21.89 -25.89 18.34
C ASP A 703 -21.77 -27.33 17.83
N SER A 704 -21.90 -27.53 16.51
CA SER A 704 -21.83 -28.84 15.86
C SER A 704 -20.39 -29.29 15.54
N PHE A 705 -19.40 -28.51 15.94
CA PHE A 705 -17.99 -28.68 15.59
C PHE A 705 -17.12 -28.83 16.85
N PRO A 706 -15.97 -29.53 16.75
CA PRO A 706 -15.11 -29.79 17.89
C PRO A 706 -14.45 -28.50 18.42
N THR A 707 -14.25 -28.48 19.74
CA THR A 707 -13.37 -27.52 20.42
C THR A 707 -12.08 -28.24 20.82
N LEU A 708 -10.95 -27.66 20.43
CA LEU A 708 -9.60 -28.14 20.70
C LEU A 708 -8.84 -27.10 21.54
N LEU A 709 -7.78 -27.53 22.21
CA LEU A 709 -6.86 -26.73 23.01
C LEU A 709 -5.53 -26.60 22.27
N VAL A 710 -4.95 -25.40 22.33
CA VAL A 710 -3.60 -25.14 21.82
C VAL A 710 -2.59 -25.43 22.94
N PRO A 711 -1.69 -26.41 22.79
CA PRO A 711 -0.71 -26.73 23.83
C PRO A 711 0.17 -25.53 24.18
N GLY A 712 0.35 -25.20 25.46
CA GLY A 712 1.11 -24.01 25.90
C GLY A 712 0.40 -22.68 25.65
N GLY A 713 -0.87 -22.69 25.23
CA GLY A 713 -1.71 -21.51 25.04
C GLY A 713 -1.06 -20.43 24.17
N LEU A 714 -0.97 -19.20 24.72
CA LEU A 714 -0.38 -18.05 24.03
C LEU A 714 1.12 -18.16 23.77
N GLN A 715 1.85 -19.02 24.50
CA GLN A 715 3.29 -19.23 24.29
C GLN A 715 3.58 -20.17 23.11
N ASN A 716 2.55 -20.79 22.54
CA ASN A 716 2.72 -21.68 21.41
C ASN A 716 3.26 -20.91 20.18
N PRO A 717 4.30 -21.42 19.49
CA PRO A 717 4.85 -20.77 18.30
C PRO A 717 3.84 -20.51 17.17
N ILE A 718 2.71 -21.24 17.10
CA ILE A 718 1.66 -20.98 16.11
C ILE A 718 1.07 -19.57 16.22
N VAL A 719 1.05 -18.98 17.42
CA VAL A 719 0.53 -17.64 17.68
C VAL A 719 1.33 -16.62 16.87
N ARG A 720 2.66 -16.73 16.92
CA ARG A 720 3.60 -15.88 16.16
C ARG A 720 3.61 -16.23 14.68
N LYS A 721 3.61 -17.52 14.32
CA LYS A 721 3.56 -18.00 12.93
C LYS A 721 2.37 -17.46 12.14
N LEU A 722 1.23 -17.30 12.81
CA LEU A 722 -0.02 -16.83 12.20
C LEU A 722 -0.34 -15.36 12.50
N GLY A 723 0.49 -14.68 13.29
CA GLY A 723 0.31 -13.26 13.61
C GLY A 723 -0.98 -13.00 14.38
N MET A 724 -1.32 -13.92 15.28
CA MET A 724 -2.55 -13.81 16.06
C MET A 724 -2.46 -12.61 17.00
N ILE A 725 -3.57 -11.93 17.19
CA ILE A 725 -3.70 -10.82 18.12
C ILE A 725 -4.84 -11.14 19.07
N THR A 726 -4.56 -11.03 20.37
CA THR A 726 -5.53 -11.18 21.46
C THR A 726 -5.57 -9.89 22.27
N ASP A 727 -6.68 -9.68 22.97
CA ASP A 727 -6.94 -8.50 23.79
C ASP A 727 -7.80 -9.00 24.97
N GLU A 728 -7.30 -8.78 26.19
CA GLU A 728 -7.94 -9.28 27.42
C GLU A 728 -9.29 -8.60 27.68
N GLU A 729 -9.43 -7.31 27.32
CA GLU A 729 -10.68 -6.56 27.53
C GLU A 729 -11.71 -6.88 26.45
N LYS A 730 -11.27 -7.15 25.21
CA LYS A 730 -12.13 -7.47 24.08
C LYS A 730 -11.59 -8.66 23.29
N PRO A 731 -11.93 -9.91 23.68
CA PRO A 731 -11.47 -11.12 23.01
C PRO A 731 -11.64 -11.05 21.49
N LYS A 732 -10.51 -11.07 20.77
CA LYS A 732 -10.47 -11.05 19.31
C LYS A 732 -10.34 -12.47 18.77
N ASN A 733 -11.07 -12.77 17.70
CA ASN A 733 -10.90 -14.02 16.97
C ASN A 733 -9.77 -13.91 15.97
N ASN A 734 -9.07 -15.02 15.79
CA ASN A 734 -8.14 -15.20 14.68
C ASN A 734 -8.63 -16.40 13.86
N ILE A 735 -8.67 -16.27 12.53
CA ILE A 735 -9.16 -17.33 11.64
C ILE A 735 -8.01 -17.87 10.81
N LEU A 736 -7.87 -19.18 10.75
CA LEU A 736 -7.05 -19.87 9.77
C LEU A 736 -7.96 -20.68 8.84
N MET A 737 -7.74 -20.58 7.54
CA MET A 737 -8.39 -21.41 6.54
C MET A 737 -7.34 -22.21 5.78
N LEU A 738 -7.49 -23.53 5.79
CA LEU A 738 -6.67 -24.45 5.03
C LEU A 738 -7.47 -24.99 3.85
N ARG A 739 -6.81 -25.07 2.70
CA ARG A 739 -7.30 -25.79 1.53
C ARG A 739 -7.27 -27.31 1.78
N PRO A 740 -8.01 -28.10 0.99
CA PRO A 740 -7.90 -29.56 0.94
C PRO A 740 -6.47 -30.13 0.95
N ASP A 741 -5.51 -29.46 0.33
CA ASP A 741 -4.11 -29.89 0.23
C ASP A 741 -3.24 -29.51 1.45
N GLY A 742 -3.83 -28.91 2.48
CA GLY A 742 -3.13 -28.44 3.69
C GLY A 742 -2.39 -27.11 3.53
N SER A 743 -2.47 -26.47 2.35
CA SER A 743 -1.95 -25.11 2.16
C SER A 743 -2.84 -24.08 2.84
N ILE A 744 -2.25 -22.98 3.30
CA ILE A 744 -3.00 -21.87 3.88
C ILE A 744 -3.70 -21.11 2.75
N ALA A 745 -5.03 -21.03 2.82
CA ALA A 745 -5.81 -20.15 1.97
C ALA A 745 -5.80 -18.71 2.49
N VAL A 746 -6.01 -18.55 3.80
CA VAL A 746 -5.88 -17.27 4.48
C VAL A 746 -5.64 -17.46 5.99
N ALA A 747 -4.80 -16.61 6.57
CA ALA A 747 -4.76 -16.33 8.00
C ALA A 747 -5.28 -14.89 8.27
N LEU A 748 -6.24 -14.74 9.18
CA LEU A 748 -6.86 -13.48 9.56
C LEU A 748 -6.61 -13.21 11.03
N SER A 749 -5.92 -12.10 11.32
CA SER A 749 -5.68 -11.66 12.69
C SER A 749 -6.93 -11.04 13.32
N GLY A 750 -6.89 -10.87 14.64
CA GLY A 750 -7.89 -10.15 15.42
C GLY A 750 -8.18 -8.73 14.91
N LEU A 751 -7.20 -8.08 14.27
CA LEU A 751 -7.38 -6.76 13.64
C LEU A 751 -8.38 -6.84 12.49
N VAL A 752 -8.20 -7.80 11.58
CA VAL A 752 -9.10 -8.00 10.44
C VAL A 752 -10.49 -8.39 10.94
N MET A 753 -10.55 -9.32 11.88
CA MET A 753 -11.80 -9.87 12.39
C MET A 753 -12.66 -8.84 13.12
N GLY A 754 -12.03 -7.88 13.82
CA GLY A 754 -12.73 -6.77 14.48
C GLY A 754 -13.24 -5.69 13.52
N ALA A 755 -12.70 -5.59 12.30
CA ALA A 755 -13.01 -4.51 11.36
C ALA A 755 -13.87 -4.94 10.16
N GLN A 756 -13.79 -6.21 9.76
CA GLN A 756 -14.57 -6.76 8.65
C GLN A 756 -16.06 -6.85 9.01
N LYS A 757 -16.94 -6.60 8.04
CA LYS A 757 -18.40 -6.63 8.21
C LYS A 757 -19.10 -7.64 7.27
N GLY A 758 -18.33 -8.50 6.62
CA GLY A 758 -18.79 -9.42 5.58
C GLY A 758 -18.66 -10.89 5.95
N SER A 759 -18.67 -11.74 4.93
CA SER A 759 -18.63 -13.20 5.07
C SER A 759 -17.34 -13.79 4.51
N VAL A 760 -16.20 -13.47 5.12
CA VAL A 760 -14.88 -13.82 4.56
C VAL A 760 -14.68 -15.33 4.33
N ILE A 761 -15.14 -16.18 5.25
CA ILE A 761 -15.03 -17.65 5.13
C ILE A 761 -15.78 -18.16 3.90
N GLN A 762 -17.03 -17.71 3.74
CA GLN A 762 -17.86 -18.04 2.58
C GLN A 762 -17.24 -17.52 1.30
N ASN A 763 -16.82 -16.25 1.28
CA ASN A 763 -16.27 -15.62 0.09
C ASN A 763 -14.99 -16.31 -0.40
N VAL A 764 -14.11 -16.74 0.49
CA VAL A 764 -12.88 -17.47 0.12
C VAL A 764 -13.20 -18.83 -0.48
N ILE A 765 -14.13 -19.60 0.11
CA ILE A 765 -14.50 -20.92 -0.38
C ILE A 765 -15.25 -20.81 -1.72
N GLU A 766 -16.23 -19.90 -1.83
CA GLU A 766 -17.01 -19.75 -3.06
C GLU A 766 -16.18 -19.19 -4.24
N PHE A 767 -15.17 -18.36 -3.96
CA PHE A 767 -14.23 -17.94 -4.99
C PHE A 767 -13.38 -19.11 -5.51
N HIS A 768 -13.01 -20.04 -4.63
CA HIS A 768 -12.34 -21.27 -5.04
C HIS A 768 -13.26 -22.22 -5.81
N ASP A 769 -14.53 -22.34 -5.43
CA ASP A 769 -15.53 -23.12 -6.17
C ASP A 769 -15.61 -22.63 -7.63
N GLU A 770 -15.64 -21.31 -7.84
CA GLU A 770 -15.62 -20.70 -9.18
C GLU A 770 -14.30 -20.97 -9.92
N GLU A 771 -13.15 -20.84 -9.25
CA GLU A 771 -11.83 -21.11 -9.84
C GLU A 771 -11.71 -22.56 -10.37
N MET A 772 -12.28 -23.53 -9.64
CA MET A 772 -12.28 -24.93 -10.05
C MET A 772 -13.11 -25.15 -11.33
N ILE A 773 -14.24 -24.45 -11.47
CA ILE A 773 -15.07 -24.49 -12.67
C ILE A 773 -14.34 -23.82 -13.84
N ASP A 774 -13.73 -22.67 -13.63
CA ASP A 774 -12.94 -21.97 -14.64
C ASP A 774 -11.77 -22.83 -15.14
N LYS A 775 -11.10 -23.57 -14.26
CA LYS A 775 -10.05 -24.53 -14.61
C LYS A 775 -10.57 -25.71 -15.43
N ALA A 776 -11.75 -26.25 -15.11
CA ALA A 776 -12.37 -27.33 -15.86
C ALA A 776 -12.73 -26.86 -17.29
N LEU A 777 -13.38 -25.69 -17.41
CA LEU A 777 -13.70 -25.06 -18.69
C LEU A 777 -12.45 -24.78 -19.54
N ALA A 778 -11.38 -24.24 -18.92
CA ALA A 778 -10.13 -23.96 -19.63
C ALA A 778 -9.43 -25.23 -20.16
N LYS A 779 -9.65 -26.39 -19.53
CA LYS A 779 -9.16 -27.70 -19.99
C LYS A 779 -10.08 -28.37 -21.02
N GLY A 780 -11.26 -27.79 -21.29
CA GLY A 780 -12.29 -28.41 -22.12
C GLY A 780 -13.07 -29.53 -21.44
N ASP A 781 -12.94 -29.68 -20.12
CA ASP A 781 -13.67 -30.69 -19.33
C ASP A 781 -15.06 -30.15 -18.94
N LEU A 782 -15.96 -30.20 -19.92
CA LEU A 782 -17.32 -29.67 -19.75
C LEU A 782 -18.14 -30.48 -18.75
N ASP A 783 -17.91 -31.79 -18.65
CA ASP A 783 -18.67 -32.65 -17.73
C ASP A 783 -18.34 -32.34 -16.27
N GLU A 784 -17.05 -32.13 -15.95
CA GLU A 784 -16.66 -31.69 -14.61
C GLU A 784 -17.16 -30.28 -14.30
N ALA A 785 -17.08 -29.36 -15.27
CA ALA A 785 -17.60 -28.00 -15.10
C ALA A 785 -19.10 -28.00 -14.79
N LYS A 786 -19.90 -28.82 -15.50
CA LYS A 786 -21.34 -29.01 -15.23
C LYS A 786 -21.59 -29.60 -13.85
N ARG A 787 -20.88 -30.69 -13.52
CA ARG A 787 -21.02 -31.38 -12.23
C ARG A 787 -20.83 -30.41 -11.07
N LEU A 788 -19.78 -29.59 -11.12
CA LEU A 788 -19.47 -28.59 -10.10
C LEU A 788 -20.50 -27.45 -10.10
N ALA A 789 -20.75 -26.81 -11.25
CA ALA A 789 -21.63 -25.64 -11.31
C ALA A 789 -23.06 -25.94 -10.88
N PHE A 790 -23.67 -27.03 -11.35
CA PHE A 790 -25.06 -27.37 -11.03
C PHE A 790 -25.23 -27.95 -9.63
N ALA A 791 -24.20 -28.54 -9.03
CA ALA A 791 -24.23 -28.92 -7.62
C ALA A 791 -24.29 -27.69 -6.69
N HIS A 792 -23.55 -26.63 -7.02
CA HIS A 792 -23.56 -25.39 -6.25
C HIS A 792 -24.77 -24.50 -6.56
N ALA A 793 -25.16 -24.41 -7.84
CA ALA A 793 -26.28 -23.64 -8.37
C ALA A 793 -27.29 -24.54 -9.13
N PRO A 794 -28.12 -25.32 -8.42
CA PRO A 794 -29.11 -26.19 -9.05
C PRO A 794 -30.11 -25.39 -9.91
N VAL A 795 -30.50 -25.97 -11.05
CA VAL A 795 -31.43 -25.37 -12.02
C VAL A 795 -32.83 -25.24 -11.42
N GLU A 796 -33.30 -26.30 -10.77
CA GLU A 796 -34.57 -26.34 -10.07
C GLU A 796 -34.36 -26.62 -8.58
N GLN A 797 -35.16 -25.96 -7.73
CA GLN A 797 -35.11 -26.13 -6.28
C GLN A 797 -36.48 -26.55 -5.78
N VAL A 798 -36.69 -27.85 -5.66
CA VAL A 798 -37.94 -28.44 -5.18
C VAL A 798 -37.92 -28.53 -3.66
N ARG A 799 -39.05 -28.25 -3.02
CA ARG A 799 -39.21 -28.42 -1.57
C ARG A 799 -39.17 -29.93 -1.25
N PRO A 800 -38.24 -30.39 -0.39
CA PRO A 800 -38.26 -31.78 0.10
C PRO A 800 -39.56 -32.11 0.85
N GLU A 801 -40.01 -33.36 0.79
CA GLU A 801 -41.26 -33.80 1.42
C GLU A 801 -41.26 -33.63 2.95
N ASP A 802 -40.09 -33.79 3.57
CA ASP A 802 -39.82 -33.62 4.99
C ASP A 802 -39.44 -32.19 5.39
N ALA A 803 -39.44 -31.25 4.44
CA ALA A 803 -38.96 -29.90 4.70
C ALA A 803 -39.90 -29.11 5.62
N PRO A 804 -39.35 -28.33 6.58
CA PRO A 804 -40.14 -27.56 7.52
C PRO A 804 -41.05 -26.56 6.80
N ARG A 805 -42.13 -26.14 7.46
CA ARG A 805 -43.16 -25.25 6.88
C ARG A 805 -42.58 -23.92 6.35
N ASN A 806 -41.43 -23.49 6.85
CA ASN A 806 -40.71 -22.28 6.46
C ASN A 806 -39.55 -22.54 5.48
N TRP A 807 -39.51 -23.70 4.82
CA TRP A 807 -38.50 -23.99 3.79
C TRP A 807 -38.50 -22.91 2.70
N LYS A 808 -37.30 -22.48 2.33
CA LYS A 808 -37.06 -21.51 1.26
C LYS A 808 -36.01 -22.09 0.32
N PRO A 809 -36.10 -21.81 -1.00
CA PRO A 809 -35.04 -22.17 -1.92
C PRO A 809 -33.71 -21.55 -1.46
N LYS A 810 -32.63 -22.31 -1.65
CA LYS A 810 -31.24 -21.86 -1.49
C LYS A 810 -31.03 -20.60 -2.31
N LYS A 811 -30.64 -19.53 -1.63
CA LYS A 811 -30.20 -18.30 -2.27
C LYS A 811 -28.86 -18.55 -2.96
N LEU A 812 -28.84 -18.44 -4.29
CA LEU A 812 -27.63 -18.60 -5.07
C LEU A 812 -26.73 -17.36 -4.96
N THR A 813 -25.44 -17.60 -4.75
CA THR A 813 -24.45 -16.54 -4.59
C THR A 813 -23.91 -16.06 -5.94
N VAL A 814 -23.21 -14.93 -5.91
CA VAL A 814 -22.67 -14.29 -7.12
C VAL A 814 -21.65 -15.22 -7.83
N PRO A 815 -20.65 -15.80 -7.14
CA PRO A 815 -19.71 -16.73 -7.79
C PRO A 815 -20.42 -17.92 -8.43
N HIS A 816 -21.33 -18.59 -7.72
CA HIS A 816 -22.00 -19.79 -8.23
C HIS A 816 -22.91 -19.51 -9.44
N LEU A 817 -23.65 -18.39 -9.46
CA LEU A 817 -24.43 -17.98 -10.63
C LEU A 817 -23.55 -17.59 -11.81
N ARG A 818 -22.44 -16.88 -11.56
CA ARG A 818 -21.49 -16.49 -12.59
C ARG A 818 -20.82 -17.71 -13.21
N SER A 819 -20.44 -18.70 -12.41
CA SER A 819 -19.93 -19.98 -12.91
C SER A 819 -20.96 -20.74 -13.75
N ARG A 820 -22.22 -20.79 -13.31
CA ARG A 820 -23.30 -21.44 -14.08
C ARG A 820 -23.55 -20.73 -15.42
N ALA A 821 -23.52 -19.40 -15.45
CA ALA A 821 -23.58 -18.64 -16.70
C ALA A 821 -22.43 -18.98 -17.67
N LYS A 822 -21.19 -19.12 -17.16
CA LYS A 822 -20.03 -19.55 -17.97
C LYS A 822 -20.21 -20.97 -18.53
N VAL A 823 -20.76 -21.89 -17.73
CA VAL A 823 -21.04 -23.26 -18.18
C VAL A 823 -22.15 -23.28 -19.24
N TYR A 824 -23.24 -22.55 -19.04
CA TYR A 824 -24.29 -22.42 -20.06
C TYR A 824 -23.77 -21.82 -21.37
N LEU A 825 -22.90 -20.81 -21.30
CA LEU A 825 -22.23 -20.26 -22.48
C LEU A 825 -21.40 -21.33 -23.20
N ALA A 826 -20.63 -22.14 -22.46
CA ALA A 826 -19.84 -23.24 -23.02
C ALA A 826 -20.70 -24.37 -23.62
N MET A 827 -21.93 -24.53 -23.14
CA MET A 827 -22.92 -25.49 -23.66
C MET A 827 -23.67 -24.97 -24.90
N GLY A 828 -23.55 -23.68 -25.24
CA GLY A 828 -24.40 -23.04 -26.25
C GLY A 828 -25.82 -22.73 -25.76
N GLU A 829 -26.10 -22.84 -24.46
CA GLU A 829 -27.41 -22.51 -23.88
C GLU A 829 -27.52 -21.01 -23.59
N LEU A 830 -27.44 -20.18 -24.64
CA LEU A 830 -27.21 -18.75 -24.51
C LEU A 830 -28.30 -17.98 -23.74
N LYS A 831 -29.57 -18.41 -23.86
CA LYS A 831 -30.69 -17.80 -23.09
C LYS A 831 -30.56 -18.05 -21.59
N ALA A 832 -30.13 -19.24 -21.20
CA ALA A 832 -29.89 -19.58 -19.79
C ALA A 832 -28.67 -18.82 -19.25
N ALA A 833 -27.59 -18.73 -20.06
CA ALA A 833 -26.43 -17.92 -19.73
C ALA A 833 -26.78 -16.44 -19.52
N GLN A 834 -27.63 -15.88 -20.38
CA GLN A 834 -28.11 -14.49 -20.28
C GLN A 834 -28.92 -14.24 -19.01
N ALA A 835 -29.82 -15.16 -18.64
CA ALA A 835 -30.63 -15.04 -17.43
C ALA A 835 -29.75 -14.97 -16.18
N ASP A 836 -28.80 -15.92 -16.05
CA ASP A 836 -27.88 -15.98 -14.91
C ASP A 836 -26.98 -14.74 -14.85
N ILE A 837 -26.33 -14.36 -15.95
CA ILE A 837 -25.41 -13.22 -15.94
C ILE A 837 -26.13 -11.89 -15.68
N GLN A 838 -27.39 -11.77 -16.08
CA GLN A 838 -28.20 -10.59 -15.77
C GLN A 838 -28.49 -10.49 -14.27
N GLU A 839 -28.79 -11.60 -13.60
CA GLU A 839 -28.96 -11.63 -12.14
C GLU A 839 -27.65 -11.26 -11.42
N VAL A 840 -26.52 -11.82 -11.86
CA VAL A 840 -25.17 -11.51 -11.35
C VAL A 840 -24.89 -10.02 -11.50
N TYR A 841 -25.08 -9.46 -12.70
CA TYR A 841 -24.88 -8.03 -12.98
C TYR A 841 -25.69 -7.15 -12.04
N LEU A 842 -26.98 -7.45 -11.82
CA LEU A 842 -27.82 -6.66 -10.93
C LEU A 842 -27.33 -6.71 -9.47
N LYS A 843 -26.92 -7.89 -8.98
CA LYS A 843 -26.38 -8.04 -7.61
C LYS A 843 -25.07 -7.27 -7.43
N VAL A 844 -24.12 -7.46 -8.35
CA VAL A 844 -22.79 -6.84 -8.28
C VAL A 844 -22.88 -5.33 -8.48
N ASN A 845 -23.70 -4.86 -9.42
CA ASN A 845 -23.92 -3.42 -9.65
C ASN A 845 -24.58 -2.75 -8.43
N THR A 846 -25.54 -3.43 -7.77
CA THR A 846 -26.13 -2.95 -6.53
C THR A 846 -25.10 -2.86 -5.40
N ALA A 847 -24.23 -3.88 -5.26
CA ALA A 847 -23.15 -3.88 -4.27
C ALA A 847 -22.14 -2.76 -4.53
N ALA A 848 -21.73 -2.57 -5.79
CA ALA A 848 -20.85 -1.48 -6.23
C ALA A 848 -21.47 -0.09 -5.94
N GLY A 849 -22.78 0.08 -6.18
CA GLY A 849 -23.53 1.27 -5.81
C GLY A 849 -23.56 1.50 -4.29
N TYR A 850 -23.78 0.45 -3.50
CA TYR A 850 -23.83 0.51 -2.03
C TYR A 850 -22.52 0.98 -1.40
N ILE A 851 -21.38 0.60 -1.98
CA ILE A 851 -20.03 1.05 -1.57
C ILE A 851 -19.54 2.28 -2.37
N SER A 852 -20.37 2.76 -3.32
CA SER A 852 -20.09 3.88 -4.23
C SER A 852 -18.74 3.75 -4.93
N MET A 853 -18.45 2.57 -5.48
CA MET A 853 -17.17 2.25 -6.11
C MET A 853 -17.38 1.17 -7.19
N ARG A 854 -16.82 1.37 -8.39
CA ARG A 854 -16.73 0.29 -9.39
C ARG A 854 -15.67 -0.72 -8.92
N THR A 855 -16.09 -1.96 -8.73
CA THR A 855 -15.24 -3.08 -8.34
C THR A 855 -14.72 -3.81 -9.57
N GLU A 856 -13.61 -4.52 -9.43
CA GLU A 856 -13.11 -5.45 -10.45
C GLU A 856 -14.14 -6.53 -10.79
N GLU A 857 -14.84 -7.06 -9.77
CA GLU A 857 -15.96 -7.99 -9.92
C GLU A 857 -17.07 -7.45 -10.84
N LEU A 858 -17.37 -6.14 -10.78
CA LEU A 858 -18.35 -5.51 -11.69
C LEU A 858 -17.82 -5.45 -13.12
N GLU A 859 -16.54 -5.13 -13.30
CA GLU A 859 -15.90 -5.06 -14.62
C GLU A 859 -15.85 -6.43 -15.29
N GLU A 860 -15.46 -7.47 -14.56
CA GLU A 860 -15.48 -8.86 -15.03
C GLU A 860 -16.88 -9.31 -15.41
N THR A 861 -17.88 -8.96 -14.58
CA THR A 861 -19.29 -9.32 -14.82
C THR A 861 -19.84 -8.65 -16.07
N GLU A 862 -19.55 -7.36 -16.27
CA GLU A 862 -19.95 -6.62 -17.48
C GLU A 862 -19.27 -7.18 -18.74
N ALA A 863 -17.98 -7.57 -18.65
CA ALA A 863 -17.26 -8.19 -19.76
C ALA A 863 -17.88 -9.53 -20.16
N LEU A 864 -18.15 -10.41 -19.19
CA LEU A 864 -18.80 -11.70 -19.45
C LEU A 864 -20.21 -11.51 -20.03
N LYS A 865 -20.98 -10.55 -19.49
CA LYS A 865 -22.29 -10.20 -20.04
C LYS A 865 -22.21 -9.76 -21.50
N ALA A 866 -21.25 -8.91 -21.85
CA ALA A 866 -21.03 -8.46 -23.23
C ALA A 866 -20.67 -9.63 -24.15
N THR A 867 -19.83 -10.57 -23.69
CA THR A 867 -19.50 -11.79 -24.44
C THR A 867 -20.75 -12.64 -24.72
N ILE A 868 -21.61 -12.85 -23.73
CA ILE A 868 -22.85 -13.63 -23.89
C ILE A 868 -23.82 -12.94 -24.86
N LEU A 869 -24.00 -11.62 -24.75
CA LEU A 869 -24.87 -10.86 -25.66
C LEU A 869 -24.35 -10.90 -27.11
N ALA A 870 -23.04 -10.75 -27.31
CA ALA A 870 -22.44 -10.84 -28.64
C ALA A 870 -22.50 -12.26 -29.24
N ALA A 871 -22.59 -13.30 -28.41
CA ALA A 871 -22.84 -14.66 -28.87
C ALA A 871 -24.31 -14.84 -29.30
N LEU A 872 -25.26 -14.29 -28.52
CA LEU A 872 -26.69 -14.31 -28.86
C LEU A 872 -26.98 -13.61 -30.19
N GLU A 873 -26.40 -12.43 -30.41
CA GLU A 873 -26.53 -11.66 -31.65
C GLU A 873 -25.98 -12.38 -32.90
N LYS A 874 -25.17 -13.44 -32.72
CA LYS A 874 -24.65 -14.26 -33.83
C LYS A 874 -25.50 -15.51 -34.09
N GLU A 875 -26.32 -15.93 -33.13
CA GLU A 875 -27.27 -17.04 -33.28
C GLU A 875 -28.62 -16.57 -33.86
N GLU A 876 -28.99 -15.30 -33.62
CA GLU A 876 -30.10 -14.59 -34.29
C GLU A 876 -29.71 -14.09 -35.68
#